data_AF-A0A2V7ULB5-F1
#
_entry.id   AF-A0A2V7ULB5-F1
#
_cell.length_a   1.000
_cell.length_b   1.000
_cell.length_c   1.000
_cell.angle_alpha   90.00
_cell.angle_beta   90.00
_cell.angle_gamma   90.00
#
_symmetry.space_group_name_H-M   'P 1'
#
loop_
_entity.id
_entity.type
_entity.pdbx_description
1 polymer ?
#
loop_
_entity_poly.entity_id
_entity_poly.type
_entity_poly.pdbx_seq_one_letter_code
_entity_poly.pdbx_strand_id
1 'polypeptide(L)'
;MNLPPEIEKARRQIEGHAREYGLDFYDVVFEVLDYDQLNEVAAYGGFPTRYPHWRFGMEYEELSKTYSYGLSKIYELVVNTNPVYAYLMKANAAVEQKLVMAHVFGHADFFKNNLWYSKTNRRMIDVMANHATRVRHHIDRHGVEAVEDFVDACLSLENLIDYHSHFIERQEKKEKTPAGAEDEEETPEVPRLKSKRYMETYINPPAYIEEQRAKIAEKRKKKRMVPEEPYRDVLEFLLEHAPLENWERDIVAMVRDEAYYFAPQAMTKVMNEGWSCLAPDSLIFSDRGVVTMKELTTGPDVIVSDGDVPRRVEDRHVVPDHPTVTLRTRRGLRLCGSNNHRVMTSDRAGWVRLDLLKVGTRIAISGGNEWWPDRELALDWQPRRPITIAEVADWAAIPIQRVHDHRRGRLIRDPRTANAVAFALELYNSPGNQTLAVQPRLRKPVRIPDRVDADLAAFLGFLVGDGHVSRVKHHFGLTTGDEPQALEFARLAKRLFELLARIRWDEGRWRVILSSETVSEFLVEALGITHGPGARQKKVPDVILRSPRWVVAAFLRAYFDCDGYAGRQGVILSTSSEVMSQQVQLLLLNFGILSRRRPHKDGCWHVHVMGRSAQVFAKKIGFGLERKQRALETYVDGHRWFLEERWEDEVVSLEYGRSDVYDISVAETHRYAAGGFINHNSYWHSTIMTQRALTDSELIDFADHHSGTLAMTPGRINPYKVGIELFREIEDRWNKGKFGKDYDDCDDLEAKKRWDRKLGLGRQKIFEVRKIYNDVTFIDAFMTEEFCERLKLYVYGHDTRTGRPVIVSRDWRKVKERLLFSLTNLGQPIVHVVDANYGNRGELYLRHRYEGMPLDIDKARDTLKNLHRLWRRPVHVETMDDDRARLLSYDGAEHKTTRL
;
A
#
# COMPACT_ATOMS: atom_id res chain seq x y z
N MET A 1 15.12 -16.92 -27.88
CA MET A 1 14.26 -18.10 -28.17
C MET A 1 12.94 -17.60 -28.78
N ASN A 2 12.01 -18.46 -29.21
CA ASN A 2 10.69 -18.01 -29.66
C ASN A 2 9.70 -17.97 -28.49
N LEU A 3 9.02 -16.83 -28.31
CA LEU A 3 7.88 -16.70 -27.39
C LEU A 3 6.72 -17.61 -27.82
N PRO A 4 5.88 -18.08 -26.87
CA PRO A 4 4.62 -18.74 -27.20
C PRO A 4 3.76 -17.86 -28.13
N PRO A 5 3.06 -18.43 -29.14
CA PRO A 5 2.39 -17.63 -30.19
C PRO A 5 1.39 -16.59 -29.67
N GLU A 6 0.72 -16.88 -28.55
CA GLU A 6 -0.25 -15.98 -27.90
C GLU A 6 0.45 -14.81 -27.19
N ILE A 7 1.59 -15.06 -26.55
CA ILE A 7 2.42 -14.06 -25.89
C ILE A 7 3.08 -13.15 -26.94
N GLU A 8 3.57 -13.69 -28.05
CA GLU A 8 4.09 -12.89 -29.18
C GLU A 8 2.99 -12.03 -29.84
N LYS A 9 1.75 -12.53 -29.93
CA LYS A 9 0.60 -11.76 -30.40
C LYS A 9 0.28 -10.60 -29.44
N ALA A 10 0.22 -10.87 -28.13
CA ALA A 10 -0.01 -9.83 -27.11
C ALA A 10 1.10 -8.77 -27.13
N ARG A 11 2.37 -9.19 -27.21
CA ARG A 11 3.53 -8.31 -27.33
C ARG A 11 3.40 -7.34 -28.49
N ARG A 12 3.09 -7.83 -29.70
CA ARG A 12 2.90 -6.99 -30.91
C ARG A 12 1.73 -6.01 -30.76
N GLN A 13 0.62 -6.44 -30.17
CA GLN A 13 -0.54 -5.57 -29.95
C GLN A 13 -0.19 -4.41 -29.01
N ILE A 14 0.44 -4.70 -27.88
CA ILE A 14 0.79 -3.68 -26.88
C ILE A 14 1.91 -2.78 -27.40
N GLU A 15 2.89 -3.32 -28.12
CA GLU A 15 3.93 -2.54 -28.79
C GLU A 15 3.31 -1.52 -29.77
N GLY A 16 2.35 -1.95 -30.59
CA GLY A 16 1.62 -1.07 -31.50
C GLY A 16 0.90 0.05 -30.76
N HIS A 17 0.14 -0.28 -29.71
CA HIS A 17 -0.58 0.71 -28.90
C HIS A 17 0.37 1.68 -28.18
N ALA A 18 1.50 1.20 -27.65
CA ALA A 18 2.52 2.04 -27.03
C ALA A 18 3.07 3.07 -28.04
N ARG A 19 3.41 2.64 -29.26
CA ARG A 19 3.86 3.53 -30.35
C ARG A 19 2.75 4.50 -30.80
N GLU A 20 1.48 4.08 -30.84
CA GLU A 20 0.33 4.97 -31.10
C GLU A 20 0.16 6.08 -30.05
N TYR A 21 0.49 5.83 -28.78
CA TYR A 21 0.48 6.85 -27.73
C TYR A 21 1.67 7.84 -27.81
N GLY A 22 2.62 7.61 -28.72
CA GLY A 22 3.83 8.43 -28.89
C GLY A 22 5.01 7.97 -28.04
N LEU A 23 4.98 6.74 -27.50
CA LEU A 23 6.13 6.15 -26.82
C LEU A 23 7.18 5.70 -27.85
N ASP A 24 8.43 6.04 -27.59
CA ASP A 24 9.59 5.69 -28.42
C ASP A 24 10.63 4.96 -27.55
N PHE A 25 10.79 3.66 -27.80
CA PHE A 25 11.65 2.76 -27.04
C PHE A 25 12.70 2.09 -27.94
N TYR A 26 13.66 1.38 -27.35
CA TYR A 26 14.48 0.40 -28.06
C TYR A 26 13.69 -0.89 -28.24
N ASP A 27 14.11 -1.77 -29.15
CA ASP A 27 13.44 -3.06 -29.32
C ASP A 27 13.44 -3.84 -28.00
N VAL A 28 12.25 -4.32 -27.59
CA VAL A 28 12.06 -5.01 -26.31
C VAL A 28 11.99 -6.52 -26.54
N VAL A 29 13.02 -7.21 -26.05
CA VAL A 29 13.09 -8.68 -26.02
C VAL A 29 12.47 -9.14 -24.70
N PHE A 30 11.30 -9.79 -24.80
CA PHE A 30 10.72 -10.47 -23.66
C PHE A 30 11.18 -11.93 -23.63
N GLU A 31 11.62 -12.41 -22.47
CA GLU A 31 11.94 -13.82 -22.23
C GLU A 31 11.01 -14.39 -21.13
N VAL A 32 10.55 -15.62 -21.30
CA VAL A 32 9.62 -16.27 -20.35
C VAL A 32 10.41 -17.21 -19.45
N LEU A 33 10.54 -16.84 -18.17
CA LEU A 33 11.26 -17.59 -17.14
C LEU A 33 10.28 -18.27 -16.19
N ASP A 34 10.67 -19.40 -15.60
CA ASP A 34 9.94 -19.95 -14.45
C ASP A 34 10.28 -19.22 -13.12
N TYR A 35 9.73 -19.73 -12.02
CA TYR A 35 9.82 -19.11 -10.70
C TYR A 35 11.27 -19.04 -10.17
N ASP A 36 12.01 -20.15 -10.24
CA ASP A 36 13.37 -20.21 -9.73
C ASP A 36 14.30 -19.36 -10.60
N GLN A 37 14.16 -19.49 -11.93
CA GLN A 37 14.90 -18.68 -12.92
C GLN A 37 14.71 -17.17 -12.74
N LEU A 38 13.48 -16.71 -12.44
CA LEU A 38 13.24 -15.28 -12.23
C LEU A 38 13.94 -14.77 -10.96
N ASN A 39 13.98 -15.57 -9.89
CA ASN A 39 14.71 -15.22 -8.66
C ASN A 39 16.23 -15.23 -8.89
N GLU A 40 16.77 -16.19 -9.65
CA GLU A 40 18.19 -16.22 -10.04
C GLU A 40 18.59 -14.94 -10.79
N VAL A 41 17.83 -14.58 -11.84
CA VAL A 41 18.11 -13.40 -12.66
C VAL A 41 17.86 -12.10 -11.87
N ALA A 42 16.90 -12.08 -10.93
CA ALA A 42 16.69 -10.95 -10.02
C ALA A 42 17.85 -10.74 -9.04
N ALA A 43 18.41 -11.82 -8.47
CA ALA A 43 19.59 -11.74 -7.61
C ALA A 43 20.86 -11.28 -8.37
N TYR A 44 20.92 -11.52 -9.69
CA TYR A 44 21.93 -10.90 -10.57
C TYR A 44 21.54 -9.50 -11.08
N GLY A 45 20.52 -8.84 -10.52
CA GLY A 45 20.12 -7.49 -10.88
C GLY A 45 19.51 -7.36 -12.29
N GLY A 46 18.92 -8.44 -12.81
CA GLY A 46 18.38 -8.53 -14.17
C GLY A 46 19.31 -9.20 -15.19
N PHE A 47 20.55 -9.53 -14.82
CA PHE A 47 21.55 -10.03 -15.77
C PHE A 47 21.62 -11.57 -15.83
N PRO A 48 21.64 -12.21 -17.02
CA PRO A 48 21.76 -13.67 -17.13
C PRO A 48 23.09 -14.25 -16.64
N THR A 49 24.09 -13.42 -16.33
CA THR A 49 25.39 -13.84 -15.78
C THR A 49 26.03 -12.66 -15.05
N ARG A 50 26.49 -12.90 -13.82
CA ARG A 50 27.35 -12.00 -13.03
C ARG A 50 28.56 -12.79 -12.50
N TYR A 51 29.51 -12.12 -11.87
CA TYR A 51 30.65 -12.78 -11.24
C TYR A 51 30.19 -13.66 -10.05
N PRO A 52 30.90 -14.76 -9.73
CA PRO A 52 30.58 -15.58 -8.57
C PRO A 52 30.85 -14.79 -7.28
N HIS A 53 29.86 -14.74 -6.40
CA HIS A 53 29.96 -14.09 -5.08
C HIS A 53 28.82 -14.56 -4.16
N TRP A 54 29.10 -14.82 -2.88
CA TRP A 54 28.11 -15.32 -1.91
C TRP A 54 26.88 -14.41 -1.77
N ARG A 55 27.06 -13.08 -1.90
CA ARG A 55 25.99 -12.06 -1.84
C ARG A 55 24.78 -12.44 -2.71
N PHE A 56 25.00 -12.88 -3.95
CA PHE A 56 23.89 -13.21 -4.87
C PHE A 56 23.15 -14.49 -4.47
N GLY A 57 23.83 -15.44 -3.82
CA GLY A 57 23.17 -16.61 -3.23
C GLY A 57 22.30 -16.24 -2.03
N MET A 58 22.72 -15.26 -1.23
CA MET A 58 21.92 -14.74 -0.12
C MET A 58 20.74 -13.88 -0.59
N GLU A 59 20.93 -13.03 -1.60
CA GLU A 59 19.86 -12.26 -2.24
C GLU A 59 18.82 -13.20 -2.89
N TYR A 60 19.24 -14.28 -3.56
CA TYR A 60 18.35 -15.34 -4.05
C TYR A 60 17.57 -16.03 -2.93
N GLU A 61 18.23 -16.45 -1.86
CA GLU A 61 17.61 -17.11 -0.70
C GLU A 61 16.63 -16.19 0.04
N GLU A 62 16.86 -14.87 0.06
CA GLU A 62 15.91 -13.89 0.60
C GLU A 62 14.69 -13.71 -0.31
N LEU A 63 14.90 -13.51 -1.62
CA LEU A 63 13.81 -13.38 -2.60
C LEU A 63 12.92 -14.62 -2.64
N SER A 64 13.52 -15.81 -2.76
CA SER A 64 12.79 -17.08 -2.87
C SER A 64 11.98 -17.39 -1.60
N LYS A 65 12.50 -17.12 -0.39
CA LYS A 65 11.72 -17.25 0.85
C LYS A 65 10.62 -16.21 0.95
N THR A 66 10.90 -14.96 0.59
CA THR A 66 9.92 -13.86 0.62
C THR A 66 8.73 -14.18 -0.28
N TYR A 67 8.97 -14.74 -1.47
CA TYR A 67 7.92 -15.24 -2.34
C TYR A 67 7.20 -16.47 -1.78
N SER A 68 7.95 -17.48 -1.31
CA SER A 68 7.40 -18.74 -0.77
C SER A 68 6.48 -18.54 0.45
N TYR A 69 6.70 -17.47 1.22
CA TYR A 69 5.84 -17.07 2.34
C TYR A 69 4.74 -16.05 1.95
N GLY A 70 4.59 -15.71 0.67
CA GLY A 70 3.57 -14.78 0.16
C GLY A 70 3.80 -13.32 0.56
N LEU A 71 5.04 -12.93 0.87
CA LEU A 71 5.38 -11.59 1.38
C LEU A 71 5.73 -10.59 0.25
N SER A 72 6.12 -11.08 -0.94
CA SER A 72 6.33 -10.27 -2.14
C SER A 72 6.33 -11.14 -3.41
N LYS A 73 5.94 -10.57 -4.55
CA LYS A 73 6.07 -11.18 -5.89
C LYS A 73 6.79 -10.23 -6.83
N ILE A 74 7.78 -10.74 -7.56
CA ILE A 74 8.43 -10.03 -8.66
C ILE A 74 7.49 -10.11 -9.87
N TYR A 75 6.75 -9.03 -10.13
CA TYR A 75 5.82 -8.97 -11.27
C TYR A 75 6.54 -8.69 -12.58
N GLU A 76 7.53 -7.79 -12.55
CA GLU A 76 8.36 -7.43 -13.71
C GLU A 76 9.83 -7.32 -13.32
N LEU A 77 10.71 -7.52 -14.30
CA LEU A 77 12.14 -7.29 -14.21
C LEU A 77 12.64 -6.84 -15.59
N VAL A 78 13.25 -5.66 -15.68
CA VAL A 78 13.59 -5.01 -16.97
C VAL A 78 15.00 -4.40 -16.93
N VAL A 79 15.73 -4.57 -18.03
CA VAL A 79 17.15 -4.23 -18.18
C VAL A 79 17.32 -3.18 -19.27
N ASN A 80 17.86 -2.02 -18.91
CA ASN A 80 17.93 -0.80 -19.73
C ASN A 80 19.05 -0.78 -20.82
N THR A 81 19.29 -1.94 -21.44
CA THR A 81 20.21 -2.15 -22.58
C THR A 81 19.57 -1.81 -23.94
N ASN A 82 20.26 -2.10 -25.05
CA ASN A 82 19.71 -2.06 -26.41
C ASN A 82 20.10 -3.35 -27.17
N PRO A 83 19.17 -4.30 -27.42
CA PRO A 83 17.75 -4.27 -27.06
C PRO A 83 17.53 -4.23 -25.54
N VAL A 84 16.34 -3.75 -25.13
CA VAL A 84 15.89 -3.83 -23.73
C VAL A 84 15.44 -5.27 -23.48
N TYR A 85 15.95 -5.89 -22.41
CA TYR A 85 15.51 -7.22 -21.99
C TYR A 85 14.48 -7.09 -20.87
N ALA A 86 13.42 -7.91 -20.93
CA ALA A 86 12.40 -7.95 -19.90
C ALA A 86 11.96 -9.39 -19.65
N TYR A 87 11.74 -9.73 -18.39
CA TYR A 87 11.42 -11.11 -17.99
C TYR A 87 9.95 -11.24 -17.59
N LEU A 88 9.31 -12.24 -18.17
CA LEU A 88 7.92 -12.60 -17.96
C LEU A 88 7.88 -13.89 -17.14
N MET A 89 7.23 -13.88 -15.98
CA MET A 89 7.04 -15.12 -15.22
C MET A 89 6.06 -16.04 -15.94
N LYS A 90 6.45 -17.28 -16.18
CA LYS A 90 5.67 -18.33 -16.85
C LYS A 90 4.35 -18.68 -16.15
N ALA A 91 4.25 -18.39 -14.86
CA ALA A 91 3.05 -18.60 -14.04
C ALA A 91 2.03 -17.44 -14.10
N ASN A 92 2.42 -16.26 -14.60
CA ASN A 92 1.54 -15.09 -14.68
C ASN A 92 0.40 -15.32 -15.70
N ALA A 93 -0.83 -14.98 -15.31
CA ALA A 93 -2.01 -15.07 -16.17
C ALA A 93 -1.89 -14.16 -17.41
N ALA A 94 -2.68 -14.42 -18.46
CA ALA A 94 -2.58 -13.67 -19.72
C ALA A 94 -2.67 -12.14 -19.55
N VAL A 95 -3.45 -11.66 -18.59
CA VAL A 95 -3.58 -10.23 -18.30
C VAL A 95 -2.38 -9.68 -17.51
N GLU A 96 -1.81 -10.46 -16.59
CA GLU A 96 -0.54 -10.10 -15.94
C GLU A 96 0.59 -9.97 -16.98
N GLN A 97 0.65 -10.89 -17.96
CA GLN A 97 1.61 -10.77 -19.08
C GLN A 97 1.39 -9.45 -19.84
N LYS A 98 0.14 -9.07 -20.11
CA LYS A 98 -0.21 -7.80 -20.77
C LYS A 98 0.11 -6.57 -19.91
N LEU A 99 -0.17 -6.61 -18.61
CA LEU A 99 0.17 -5.57 -17.64
C LEU A 99 1.67 -5.31 -17.64
N VAL A 100 2.46 -6.38 -17.45
CA VAL A 100 3.93 -6.31 -17.43
C VAL A 100 4.46 -5.81 -18.77
N MET A 101 3.95 -6.29 -19.91
CA MET A 101 4.32 -5.72 -21.21
C MET A 101 4.04 -4.21 -21.29
N ALA A 102 2.84 -3.76 -20.89
CA ALA A 102 2.46 -2.34 -20.94
C ALA A 102 3.29 -1.46 -19.98
N HIS A 103 3.69 -2.00 -18.83
CA HIS A 103 4.57 -1.34 -17.85
C HIS A 103 6.01 -1.25 -18.38
N VAL A 104 6.54 -2.38 -18.88
CA VAL A 104 7.86 -2.49 -19.52
C VAL A 104 8.00 -1.58 -20.74
N PHE A 105 6.99 -1.41 -21.59
CA PHE A 105 7.07 -0.44 -22.69
C PHE A 105 7.13 1.02 -22.18
N GLY A 106 6.48 1.33 -21.05
CA GLY A 106 6.66 2.62 -20.36
C GLY A 106 8.08 2.80 -19.82
N HIS A 107 8.66 1.76 -19.22
CA HIS A 107 10.05 1.77 -18.75
C HIS A 107 11.06 1.89 -19.89
N ALA A 108 10.91 1.10 -20.96
CA ALA A 108 11.79 1.14 -22.13
C ALA A 108 11.77 2.50 -22.83
N ASP A 109 10.61 3.16 -22.86
CA ASP A 109 10.44 4.54 -23.34
C ASP A 109 11.17 5.54 -22.43
N PHE A 110 11.04 5.39 -21.11
CA PHE A 110 11.75 6.21 -20.13
C PHE A 110 13.27 6.04 -20.27
N PHE A 111 13.76 4.79 -20.31
CA PHE A 111 15.18 4.44 -20.42
C PHE A 111 15.83 4.89 -21.73
N LYS A 112 15.07 5.07 -22.82
CA LYS A 112 15.58 5.62 -24.09
C LYS A 112 15.61 7.15 -24.09
N ASN A 113 14.56 7.79 -23.56
CA ASN A 113 14.36 9.23 -23.71
C ASN A 113 14.92 10.08 -22.57
N ASN A 114 15.08 9.53 -21.37
CA ASN A 114 15.52 10.30 -20.20
C ASN A 114 17.03 10.57 -20.23
N LEU A 115 17.40 11.84 -19.99
CA LEU A 115 18.78 12.34 -20.02
C LEU A 115 19.72 11.56 -19.11
N TRP A 116 19.26 11.11 -17.93
CA TRP A 116 20.08 10.41 -16.94
C TRP A 116 20.48 9.01 -17.39
N TYR A 117 19.80 8.45 -18.39
CA TYR A 117 20.18 7.19 -19.05
C TYR A 117 21.04 7.39 -20.31
N SER A 118 21.27 8.64 -20.75
CA SER A 118 21.97 8.91 -22.01
C SER A 118 23.44 8.46 -22.03
N LYS A 119 24.08 8.40 -20.86
CA LYS A 119 25.47 7.94 -20.66
C LYS A 119 25.57 6.46 -20.29
N THR A 120 24.45 5.79 -19.97
CA THR A 120 24.43 4.40 -19.50
C THR A 120 24.84 3.42 -20.60
N ASN A 121 25.72 2.46 -20.26
CA ASN A 121 26.20 1.47 -21.21
C ASN A 121 25.06 0.55 -21.71
N ARG A 122 24.75 0.63 -23.00
CA ARG A 122 23.64 -0.12 -23.62
C ARG A 122 23.98 -1.57 -23.95
N ARG A 123 25.23 -2.00 -23.73
CA ARG A 123 25.69 -3.39 -23.84
C ARG A 123 26.14 -3.96 -22.49
N MET A 124 25.53 -3.53 -21.39
CA MET A 124 25.93 -3.98 -20.05
C MET A 124 25.81 -5.51 -19.86
N ILE A 125 24.97 -6.22 -20.63
CA ILE A 125 24.94 -7.71 -20.62
C ILE A 125 26.30 -8.31 -21.05
N ASP A 126 26.90 -7.79 -22.14
CA ASP A 126 28.23 -8.21 -22.60
C ASP A 126 29.31 -7.89 -21.56
N VAL A 127 29.17 -6.75 -20.89
CA VAL A 127 30.13 -6.26 -19.88
C VAL A 127 30.04 -7.04 -18.57
N MET A 128 28.84 -7.33 -18.06
CA MET A 128 28.62 -8.19 -16.89
C MET A 128 29.16 -9.61 -17.12
N ALA A 129 28.97 -10.17 -18.33
CA ALA A 129 29.56 -11.46 -18.71
C ALA A 129 31.10 -11.42 -18.79
N ASN A 130 31.67 -10.31 -19.29
CA ASN A 130 33.11 -10.07 -19.29
C ASN A 130 33.65 -9.89 -17.85
N HIS A 131 32.95 -9.18 -16.97
CA HIS A 131 33.30 -9.06 -15.55
C HIS A 131 33.29 -10.43 -14.87
N ALA A 132 32.27 -11.25 -15.11
CA ALA A 132 32.20 -12.62 -14.61
C ALA A 132 33.38 -13.48 -15.04
N THR A 133 33.79 -13.38 -16.32
CA THR A 133 34.97 -14.08 -16.84
C THR A 133 36.27 -13.59 -16.18
N ARG A 134 36.42 -12.28 -15.97
CA ARG A 134 37.61 -11.67 -15.38
C ARG A 134 37.76 -11.98 -13.89
N VAL A 135 36.67 -11.90 -13.12
CA VAL A 135 36.68 -12.27 -11.69
C VAL A 135 36.99 -13.76 -11.51
N ARG A 136 36.41 -14.66 -12.33
CA ARG A 136 36.78 -16.10 -12.34
C ARG A 136 38.28 -16.29 -12.62
N HIS A 137 38.81 -15.59 -13.63
CA HIS A 137 40.24 -15.64 -13.97
C HIS A 137 41.17 -15.11 -12.87
N HIS A 138 40.71 -14.15 -12.06
CA HIS A 138 41.43 -13.69 -10.86
C HIS A 138 41.32 -14.73 -9.73
N ILE A 139 40.15 -15.34 -9.51
CA ILE A 139 39.96 -16.45 -8.56
C ILE A 139 40.88 -17.64 -8.87
N ASP A 140 40.98 -18.05 -10.14
CA ASP A 140 41.86 -19.14 -10.61
C ASP A 140 43.35 -18.89 -10.31
N ARG A 141 43.74 -17.63 -10.10
CA ARG A 141 45.13 -17.20 -9.88
C ARG A 141 45.46 -16.85 -8.42
N HIS A 142 44.50 -16.24 -7.72
CA HIS A 142 44.70 -15.62 -6.41
C HIS A 142 43.94 -16.36 -5.29
N GLY A 143 43.07 -17.31 -5.63
CA GLY A 143 42.20 -18.05 -4.70
C GLY A 143 40.83 -17.40 -4.53
N VAL A 144 39.83 -18.22 -4.14
CA VAL A 144 38.45 -17.75 -3.93
C VAL A 144 38.41 -16.73 -2.80
N GLU A 145 38.86 -17.12 -1.60
CA GLU A 145 38.82 -16.31 -0.38
C GLU A 145 39.41 -14.92 -0.60
N ALA A 146 40.64 -14.83 -1.14
CA ALA A 146 41.34 -13.56 -1.33
C ALA A 146 40.67 -12.59 -2.32
N VAL A 147 39.94 -13.12 -3.31
CA VAL A 147 39.21 -12.31 -4.30
C VAL A 147 37.83 -11.95 -3.76
N GLU A 148 37.10 -12.89 -3.18
CA GLU A 148 35.75 -12.68 -2.63
C GLU A 148 35.76 -11.66 -1.48
N ASP A 149 36.68 -11.81 -0.52
CA ASP A 149 36.97 -10.82 0.54
C ASP A 149 37.24 -9.39 0.00
N PHE A 150 37.88 -9.29 -1.16
CA PHE A 150 38.24 -8.01 -1.78
C PHE A 150 37.06 -7.42 -2.56
N VAL A 151 36.23 -8.27 -3.19
CA VAL A 151 34.95 -7.87 -3.79
C VAL A 151 34.00 -7.37 -2.71
N ASP A 152 33.87 -8.04 -1.55
CA ASP A 152 33.11 -7.54 -0.40
C ASP A 152 33.56 -6.15 0.06
N ALA A 153 34.88 -5.95 0.17
CA ALA A 153 35.43 -4.64 0.50
C ALA A 153 35.08 -3.57 -0.55
N CYS A 154 35.10 -3.91 -1.84
CA CYS A 154 34.69 -3.00 -2.92
C CYS A 154 33.19 -2.71 -2.93
N LEU A 155 32.35 -3.73 -2.73
CA LEU A 155 30.89 -3.62 -2.68
C LEU A 155 30.42 -2.75 -1.50
N SER A 156 31.12 -2.80 -0.36
CA SER A 156 30.85 -1.90 0.77
C SER A 156 31.10 -0.40 0.46
N LEU A 157 31.73 -0.11 -0.68
CA LEU A 157 32.08 1.23 -1.16
C LEU A 157 31.36 1.57 -2.49
N GLU A 158 30.45 0.72 -2.99
CA GLU A 158 29.80 0.84 -4.30
C GLU A 158 28.99 2.15 -4.47
N ASN A 159 28.63 2.78 -3.35
CA ASN A 159 27.91 4.05 -3.31
C ASN A 159 28.79 5.30 -3.15
N LEU A 160 30.11 5.17 -2.98
CA LEU A 160 31.03 6.31 -2.82
C LEU A 160 31.48 6.89 -4.17
N ILE A 161 30.53 7.03 -5.10
CA ILE A 161 30.73 7.57 -6.45
C ILE A 161 30.03 8.93 -6.63
N ASP A 162 30.52 9.75 -7.55
CA ASP A 162 29.85 11.00 -7.92
C ASP A 162 28.82 10.75 -9.02
N TYR A 163 27.56 10.50 -8.65
CA TYR A 163 26.45 10.21 -9.59
C TYR A 163 26.29 11.20 -10.76
N HIS A 164 26.92 12.37 -10.71
CA HIS A 164 26.87 13.41 -11.75
C HIS A 164 28.11 13.44 -12.64
N SER A 165 29.20 12.74 -12.30
CA SER A 165 30.52 12.79 -12.97
C SER A 165 30.42 12.62 -14.49
N HIS A 166 29.61 11.67 -14.95
CA HIS A 166 29.44 11.31 -16.36
C HIS A 166 28.74 12.41 -17.19
N PHE A 167 28.18 13.42 -16.54
CA PHE A 167 27.54 14.61 -17.15
C PHE A 167 28.37 15.89 -17.00
N ILE A 168 29.46 15.87 -16.21
CA ILE A 168 30.33 17.02 -15.97
C ILE A 168 31.57 16.88 -16.85
N GLU A 169 31.65 17.64 -17.93
CA GLU A 169 32.86 17.74 -18.75
C GLU A 169 33.92 18.59 -18.04
N ARG A 170 34.62 17.97 -17.08
CA ARG A 170 35.84 18.52 -16.47
C ARG A 170 36.93 18.58 -17.55
N GLN A 171 37.29 19.78 -18.00
CA GLN A 171 38.47 20.00 -18.84
C GLN A 171 39.73 19.52 -18.08
N GLU A 172 40.65 18.74 -18.65
CA GLU A 172 40.66 18.07 -19.94
C GLU A 172 40.98 16.57 -19.73
N LYS A 173 40.29 15.68 -20.45
CA LYS A 173 40.97 14.45 -20.86
C LYS A 173 41.98 14.85 -21.93
N LYS A 174 43.24 15.09 -21.51
CA LYS A 174 44.38 15.13 -22.45
C LYS A 174 44.19 14.01 -23.46
N GLU A 175 44.18 14.35 -24.74
CA GLU A 175 43.96 13.36 -25.79
C GLU A 175 44.99 12.24 -25.65
N LYS A 176 44.57 10.99 -25.84
CA LYS A 176 45.51 9.88 -25.92
C LYS A 176 46.25 9.99 -27.24
N THR A 177 47.35 10.76 -27.24
CA THR A 177 48.34 10.79 -28.31
C THR A 177 48.65 9.34 -28.71
N PRO A 178 48.66 8.98 -30.01
CA PRO A 178 48.90 7.61 -30.42
C PRO A 178 50.20 7.07 -29.83
N ALA A 179 50.14 5.85 -29.28
CA ALA A 179 51.27 5.23 -28.58
C ALA A 179 52.49 5.13 -29.52
N GLY A 180 53.48 6.01 -29.31
CA GLY A 180 54.59 6.21 -30.23
C GLY A 180 55.11 7.66 -30.30
N ALA A 181 54.33 8.65 -29.85
CA ALA A 181 54.86 9.97 -29.52
C ALA A 181 55.41 9.97 -28.09
N GLU A 182 56.71 10.25 -27.95
CA GLU A 182 57.30 10.63 -26.66
C GLU A 182 56.91 12.09 -26.39
N ASP A 183 56.14 12.36 -25.34
CA ASP A 183 55.86 13.73 -24.90
C ASP A 183 57.18 14.41 -24.51
N GLU A 184 57.58 15.47 -25.22
CA GLU A 184 58.63 16.40 -24.78
C GLU A 184 58.12 17.22 -23.57
N GLU A 185 57.96 16.56 -22.41
CA GLU A 185 57.68 17.26 -21.15
C GLU A 185 58.81 18.28 -20.89
N GLU A 186 58.44 19.56 -20.75
CA GLU A 186 59.37 20.60 -20.30
C GLU A 186 60.05 20.16 -18.99
N THR A 187 61.33 19.79 -19.08
CA THR A 187 62.08 19.38 -17.89
C THR A 187 62.16 20.56 -16.93
N PRO A 188 61.57 20.50 -15.73
CA PRO A 188 61.46 21.67 -14.87
C PRO A 188 62.84 22.17 -14.48
N GLU A 189 63.07 23.48 -14.59
CA GLU A 189 64.35 24.09 -14.20
C GLU A 189 64.66 23.78 -12.73
N VAL A 190 65.67 22.93 -12.53
CA VAL A 190 66.16 22.56 -11.20
C VAL A 190 66.86 23.79 -10.61
N PRO A 191 66.42 24.33 -9.44
CA PRO A 191 67.02 25.54 -8.88
C PRO A 191 68.51 25.37 -8.59
N ARG A 192 69.36 25.99 -9.42
CA ARG A 192 70.83 25.97 -9.25
C ARG A 192 71.25 27.05 -8.26
N LEU A 193 72.20 26.72 -7.39
CA LEU A 193 72.87 27.71 -6.55
C LEU A 193 73.71 28.64 -7.42
N LYS A 194 73.51 29.97 -7.25
CA LYS A 194 74.24 31.02 -7.99
C LYS A 194 75.75 30.84 -7.83
N SER A 195 76.43 30.59 -8.94
CA SER A 195 77.86 30.28 -9.00
C SER A 195 78.50 30.92 -10.24
N LYS A 196 79.83 31.07 -10.22
CA LYS A 196 80.59 31.42 -11.43
C LYS A 196 80.77 30.17 -12.29
N ARG A 197 80.76 30.31 -13.62
CA ARG A 197 80.77 29.20 -14.61
C ARG A 197 81.85 28.13 -14.41
N TYR A 198 82.98 28.45 -13.77
CA TYR A 198 84.06 27.49 -13.46
C TYR A 198 83.90 26.74 -12.12
N MET A 199 82.99 27.18 -11.25
CA MET A 199 82.62 26.49 -10.01
C MET A 199 81.30 25.72 -10.13
N GLU A 200 80.57 25.85 -11.24
CA GLU A 200 79.21 25.33 -11.38
C GLU A 200 79.12 23.82 -11.13
N THR A 201 80.10 23.05 -11.62
CA THR A 201 80.23 21.59 -11.39
C THR A 201 80.57 21.20 -9.95
N TYR A 202 81.18 22.11 -9.16
CA TYR A 202 81.50 21.88 -7.75
C TYR A 202 80.41 22.38 -6.79
N ILE A 203 79.65 23.41 -7.18
CA ILE A 203 78.58 24.00 -6.37
C ILE A 203 77.22 23.33 -6.65
N ASN A 204 77.00 22.85 -7.87
CA ASN A 204 75.86 22.01 -8.25
C ASN A 204 76.37 20.68 -8.83
N PRO A 205 77.00 19.80 -8.03
CA PRO A 205 77.48 18.50 -8.52
C PRO A 205 76.32 17.60 -8.97
N PRO A 206 76.54 16.59 -9.83
CA PRO A 206 75.48 15.75 -10.39
C PRO A 206 74.53 15.17 -9.34
N ALA A 207 75.08 14.63 -8.24
CA ALA A 207 74.30 14.09 -7.13
C ALA A 207 73.40 15.14 -6.44
N TYR A 208 73.79 16.42 -6.39
CA TYR A 208 72.93 17.50 -5.88
C TYR A 208 71.81 17.83 -6.86
N ILE A 209 72.09 17.83 -8.17
CA ILE A 209 71.06 18.03 -9.20
C ILE A 209 70.08 16.86 -9.22
N GLU A 210 70.55 15.63 -9.02
CA GLU A 210 69.71 14.43 -8.86
C GLU A 210 68.91 14.48 -7.55
N GLU A 211 69.49 14.91 -6.43
CA GLU A 211 68.77 15.08 -5.16
C GLU A 211 67.70 16.19 -5.26
N GLN A 212 67.98 17.31 -5.94
CA GLN A 212 66.98 18.35 -6.20
C GLN A 212 65.92 17.87 -7.20
N ARG A 213 66.27 17.11 -8.24
CA ARG A 213 65.29 16.44 -9.14
C ARG A 213 64.41 15.47 -8.36
N ALA A 214 64.99 14.67 -7.48
CA ALA A 214 64.25 13.76 -6.59
C ALA A 214 63.32 14.53 -5.65
N LYS A 215 63.78 15.63 -5.03
CA LYS A 215 62.94 16.50 -4.17
C LYS A 215 61.84 17.24 -4.96
N ILE A 216 62.08 17.61 -6.21
CA ILE A 216 61.06 18.21 -7.09
C ILE A 216 60.06 17.14 -7.55
N ALA A 217 60.51 15.94 -7.88
CA ALA A 217 59.65 14.81 -8.23
C ALA A 217 58.83 14.33 -7.02
N GLU A 218 59.41 14.31 -5.82
CA GLU A 218 58.72 14.00 -4.57
C GLU A 218 57.68 15.09 -4.24
N LYS A 219 58.03 16.38 -4.38
CA LYS A 219 57.07 17.48 -4.25
C LYS A 219 55.96 17.43 -5.29
N ARG A 220 56.26 17.14 -6.57
CA ARG A 220 55.26 16.91 -7.63
C ARG A 220 54.37 15.70 -7.30
N LYS A 221 54.95 14.60 -6.78
CA LYS A 221 54.21 13.40 -6.37
C LYS A 221 53.30 13.67 -5.18
N LYS A 222 53.76 14.42 -4.17
CA LYS A 222 52.93 14.88 -3.04
C LYS A 222 51.83 15.84 -3.50
N LYS A 223 52.11 16.78 -4.41
CA LYS A 223 51.06 17.64 -5.00
C LYS A 223 50.04 16.84 -5.84
N ARG A 224 50.43 15.72 -6.45
CA ARG A 224 49.50 14.76 -7.11
C ARG A 224 48.72 13.87 -6.15
N MET A 225 48.98 13.90 -4.84
CA MET A 225 48.25 13.14 -3.81
C MET A 225 47.35 14.03 -2.92
N VAL A 226 47.38 15.35 -3.12
CA VAL A 226 46.41 16.28 -2.55
C VAL A 226 45.55 16.78 -3.73
N PRO A 227 44.26 16.43 -3.82
CA PRO A 227 43.42 16.93 -4.90
C PRO A 227 43.21 18.45 -4.75
N GLU A 228 43.16 19.18 -5.86
CA GLU A 228 43.09 20.66 -5.82
C GLU A 228 41.71 21.18 -5.35
N GLU A 229 40.67 20.35 -5.49
CA GLU A 229 39.35 20.50 -4.84
C GLU A 229 38.92 19.16 -4.21
N PRO A 230 38.06 19.15 -3.16
CA PRO A 230 37.60 17.93 -2.51
C PRO A 230 36.93 16.94 -3.49
N TYR A 231 37.53 15.77 -3.65
CA TYR A 231 37.17 14.82 -4.71
C TYR A 231 36.01 13.90 -4.29
N ARG A 232 34.88 13.94 -5.01
CA ARG A 232 33.64 13.23 -4.62
C ARG A 232 33.60 11.75 -5.02
N ASP A 233 34.18 11.35 -6.14
CA ASP A 233 34.21 9.94 -6.55
C ASP A 233 35.40 9.24 -5.87
N VAL A 234 35.14 8.59 -4.74
CA VAL A 234 36.16 7.94 -3.92
C VAL A 234 36.69 6.70 -4.63
N LEU A 235 35.86 5.97 -5.40
CA LEU A 235 36.33 4.81 -6.17
C LEU A 235 37.27 5.21 -7.30
N GLU A 236 37.00 6.29 -8.02
CA GLU A 236 37.91 6.86 -9.03
C GLU A 236 39.23 7.30 -8.40
N PHE A 237 39.16 8.00 -7.26
CA PHE A 237 40.36 8.42 -6.54
C PHE A 237 41.21 7.22 -6.08
N LEU A 238 40.58 6.15 -5.56
CA LEU A 238 41.29 4.92 -5.18
C LEU A 238 41.88 4.21 -6.41
N LEU A 239 41.17 4.16 -7.55
CA LEU A 239 41.70 3.59 -8.80
C LEU A 239 42.97 4.28 -9.30
N GLU A 240 43.02 5.62 -9.24
CA GLU A 240 44.16 6.40 -9.72
C GLU A 240 45.32 6.48 -8.72
N HIS A 241 45.06 6.49 -7.41
CA HIS A 241 46.05 6.83 -6.39
C HIS A 241 46.38 5.72 -5.37
N ALA A 242 45.51 4.72 -5.17
CA ALA A 242 45.74 3.71 -4.14
C ALA A 242 46.83 2.68 -4.55
N PRO A 243 47.58 2.13 -3.59
CA PRO A 243 48.69 1.18 -3.82
C PRO A 243 48.21 -0.25 -4.14
N LEU A 244 47.14 -0.35 -4.94
CA LEU A 244 46.51 -1.57 -5.40
C LEU A 244 47.39 -2.34 -6.39
N GLU A 245 47.12 -3.63 -6.52
CA GLU A 245 47.61 -4.52 -7.58
C GLU A 245 46.75 -4.42 -8.86
N ASN A 246 47.21 -5.07 -9.94
CA ASN A 246 46.52 -4.98 -11.23
C ASN A 246 45.17 -5.72 -11.26
N TRP A 247 45.00 -6.78 -10.46
CA TRP A 247 43.73 -7.50 -10.32
C TRP A 247 42.79 -6.79 -9.34
N GLU A 248 43.32 -6.21 -8.25
CA GLU A 248 42.57 -5.34 -7.33
C GLU A 248 42.00 -4.10 -8.04
N ARG A 249 42.83 -3.38 -8.82
CA ARG A 249 42.38 -2.27 -9.68
C ARG A 249 41.29 -2.70 -10.65
N ASP A 250 41.36 -3.91 -11.18
CA ASP A 250 40.35 -4.43 -12.09
C ASP A 250 39.00 -4.58 -11.39
N ILE A 251 38.98 -5.20 -10.20
CA ILE A 251 37.75 -5.37 -9.41
C ILE A 251 37.13 -4.03 -9.02
N VAL A 252 37.92 -3.06 -8.53
CA VAL A 252 37.39 -1.72 -8.21
C VAL A 252 36.82 -1.03 -9.46
N ALA A 253 37.44 -1.20 -10.64
CA ALA A 253 36.94 -0.63 -11.89
C ALA A 253 35.63 -1.29 -12.36
N MET A 254 35.52 -2.62 -12.21
CA MET A 254 34.30 -3.37 -12.54
C MET A 254 33.14 -2.98 -11.61
N VAL A 255 33.36 -2.94 -10.28
CA VAL A 255 32.35 -2.48 -9.31
C VAL A 255 31.91 -1.04 -9.57
N ARG A 256 32.84 -0.14 -9.93
CA ARG A 256 32.51 1.25 -10.29
C ARG A 256 31.65 1.35 -11.55
N ASP A 257 31.96 0.62 -12.63
CA ASP A 257 31.16 0.64 -13.87
C ASP A 257 29.75 0.07 -13.65
N GLU A 258 29.62 -0.98 -12.83
CA GLU A 258 28.32 -1.53 -12.43
C GLU A 258 27.51 -0.54 -11.57
N ALA A 259 28.14 0.15 -10.61
CA ALA A 259 27.48 1.17 -9.80
C ALA A 259 26.94 2.35 -10.66
N TYR A 260 27.71 2.80 -11.65
CA TYR A 260 27.24 3.82 -12.61
C TYR A 260 26.13 3.32 -13.55
N TYR A 261 26.03 2.01 -13.79
CA TYR A 261 24.91 1.46 -14.55
C TYR A 261 23.57 1.51 -13.80
N PHE A 262 23.57 1.33 -12.47
CA PHE A 262 22.35 1.30 -11.66
C PHE A 262 21.95 2.67 -11.08
N ALA A 263 22.87 3.65 -11.03
CA ALA A 263 22.60 4.96 -10.47
C ALA A 263 21.40 5.72 -11.10
N PRO A 264 21.18 5.72 -12.43
CA PRO A 264 20.01 6.37 -13.04
C PRO A 264 18.66 5.82 -12.53
N GLN A 265 18.55 4.50 -12.36
CA GLN A 265 17.36 3.77 -11.92
C GLN A 265 16.96 4.17 -10.49
N ALA A 266 17.95 4.43 -9.64
CA ALA A 266 17.73 4.96 -8.30
C ALA A 266 17.39 6.47 -8.31
N MET A 267 17.99 7.25 -9.22
CA MET A 267 17.74 8.71 -9.34
C MET A 267 16.40 9.07 -10.00
N THR A 268 15.72 8.14 -10.68
CA THR A 268 14.45 8.39 -11.41
C THR A 268 13.29 7.50 -10.95
N LYS A 269 13.35 6.90 -9.75
CA LYS A 269 12.35 5.94 -9.26
C LYS A 269 10.99 6.59 -8.99
N VAL A 270 10.89 7.80 -8.45
CA VAL A 270 9.59 8.49 -8.27
C VAL A 270 8.91 8.75 -9.62
N MET A 271 9.66 9.17 -10.64
CA MET A 271 9.13 9.38 -11.99
C MET A 271 8.70 8.07 -12.63
N ASN A 272 9.53 7.03 -12.55
CA ASN A 272 9.36 5.77 -13.25
C ASN A 272 8.14 4.94 -12.77
N GLU A 273 7.63 5.22 -11.57
CA GLU A 273 6.81 4.28 -10.77
C GLU A 273 5.38 4.76 -10.40
N GLY A 274 4.87 5.85 -10.99
CA GLY A 274 3.69 6.55 -10.47
C GLY A 274 2.26 5.90 -10.52
N TRP A 275 1.56 5.45 -9.41
CA TRP A 275 0.16 4.84 -9.42
C TRP A 275 -1.07 5.07 -8.32
N SER A 276 -1.17 4.88 -6.94
CA SER A 276 -2.35 5.09 -5.89
C SER A 276 -3.54 4.05 -5.40
N CYS A 277 -4.11 4.04 -4.10
CA CYS A 277 -5.18 3.10 -3.40
C CYS A 277 -6.22 3.55 -2.20
N LEU A 278 -7.08 2.68 -1.50
CA LEU A 278 -8.35 2.88 -0.59
C LEU A 278 -8.47 2.53 1.01
N ALA A 279 -9.67 2.16 1.65
CA ALA A 279 -10.21 2.25 3.11
C ALA A 279 -11.43 1.36 3.72
N PRO A 280 -11.69 1.20 5.08
CA PRO A 280 -12.28 -0.02 5.76
C PRO A 280 -13.68 -0.14 6.43
N ASP A 281 -14.25 0.83 7.16
CA ASP A 281 -15.57 0.61 7.84
C ASP A 281 -16.75 0.64 6.85
N SER A 282 -16.41 1.03 5.61
CA SER A 282 -17.14 0.87 4.37
C SER A 282 -17.87 -0.48 4.27
N LEU A 283 -19.19 -0.41 4.21
CA LEU A 283 -20.06 -1.54 3.91
C LEU A 283 -20.18 -1.74 2.39
N ILE A 284 -20.04 -2.98 1.94
CA ILE A 284 -19.96 -3.40 0.53
C ILE A 284 -21.07 -4.41 0.25
N PHE A 285 -21.70 -4.28 -0.93
CA PHE A 285 -22.77 -5.21 -1.37
C PHE A 285 -22.16 -6.46 -2.01
N SER A 286 -22.53 -7.66 -1.53
CA SER A 286 -21.94 -8.93 -1.95
C SER A 286 -22.92 -10.11 -2.01
N ASP A 287 -22.46 -11.23 -2.57
CA ASP A 287 -23.13 -12.55 -2.57
C ASP A 287 -23.36 -13.09 -1.16
N ARG A 288 -22.56 -12.63 -0.20
CA ARG A 288 -22.72 -12.87 1.24
C ARG A 288 -23.51 -11.76 1.95
N GLY A 289 -24.23 -10.93 1.19
CA GLY A 289 -25.01 -9.79 1.69
C GLY A 289 -24.17 -8.53 1.89
N VAL A 290 -24.51 -7.71 2.87
CA VAL A 290 -23.80 -6.46 3.16
C VAL A 290 -22.71 -6.73 4.21
N VAL A 291 -21.44 -6.70 3.79
CA VAL A 291 -20.25 -7.00 4.62
C VAL A 291 -19.35 -5.78 4.78
N THR A 292 -18.52 -5.71 5.81
CA THR A 292 -17.48 -4.66 5.89
C THR A 292 -16.29 -4.96 4.97
N MET A 293 -15.62 -3.92 4.48
CA MET A 293 -14.33 -4.06 3.77
C MET A 293 -13.32 -4.86 4.61
N LYS A 294 -13.29 -4.67 5.94
CA LYS A 294 -12.43 -5.46 6.84
C LYS A 294 -12.74 -6.96 6.81
N GLU A 295 -14.00 -7.36 6.91
CA GLU A 295 -14.38 -8.79 6.81
C GLU A 295 -14.02 -9.40 5.46
N LEU A 296 -14.05 -8.59 4.40
CA LEU A 296 -13.85 -9.03 3.04
C LEU A 296 -12.35 -9.17 2.70
N THR A 297 -11.54 -8.19 3.14
CA THR A 297 -10.07 -8.20 3.02
C THR A 297 -9.37 -9.23 3.92
N THR A 298 -9.99 -9.65 5.03
CA THR A 298 -9.45 -10.72 5.90
C THR A 298 -10.27 -12.00 5.86
N GLY A 299 -11.06 -12.22 4.81
CA GLY A 299 -12.01 -13.34 4.70
C GLY A 299 -11.93 -14.11 3.38
N PRO A 300 -12.51 -15.33 3.31
CA PRO A 300 -12.49 -16.18 2.11
C PRO A 300 -13.34 -15.59 0.98
N ASP A 301 -13.13 -16.02 -0.26
CA ASP A 301 -13.53 -15.30 -1.49
C ASP A 301 -15.01 -14.92 -1.63
N VAL A 302 -15.24 -13.69 -2.08
CA VAL A 302 -16.54 -12.98 -2.08
C VAL A 302 -16.81 -12.46 -3.49
N ILE A 303 -18.08 -12.32 -3.89
CA ILE A 303 -18.49 -11.66 -5.14
C ILE A 303 -19.24 -10.38 -4.78
N VAL A 304 -18.66 -9.21 -5.07
CA VAL A 304 -19.24 -7.88 -4.77
C VAL A 304 -19.93 -7.27 -5.98
N SER A 305 -20.85 -6.34 -5.78
CA SER A 305 -21.36 -5.53 -6.88
C SER A 305 -20.34 -4.47 -7.29
N ASP A 306 -20.12 -4.29 -8.59
CA ASP A 306 -19.28 -3.23 -9.14
C ASP A 306 -19.96 -1.83 -9.07
N GLY A 307 -21.28 -1.82 -8.88
CA GLY A 307 -22.14 -0.65 -9.06
C GLY A 307 -23.38 -0.98 -9.89
N ASP A 308 -23.25 -1.92 -10.82
CA ASP A 308 -24.28 -2.35 -11.77
C ASP A 308 -24.36 -3.90 -11.90
N VAL A 309 -23.26 -4.64 -11.70
CA VAL A 309 -23.17 -6.11 -11.91
C VAL A 309 -22.29 -6.81 -10.85
N PRO A 310 -22.46 -8.12 -10.59
CA PRO A 310 -21.72 -8.86 -9.57
C PRO A 310 -20.39 -9.45 -10.06
N ARG A 311 -19.31 -9.22 -9.31
CA ARG A 311 -17.91 -9.42 -9.70
C ARG A 311 -17.09 -10.05 -8.56
N ARG A 312 -16.29 -11.08 -8.85
CA ARG A 312 -15.40 -11.79 -7.90
C ARG A 312 -14.36 -10.84 -7.30
N VAL A 313 -14.08 -10.92 -5.99
CA VAL A 313 -12.93 -10.27 -5.32
C VAL A 313 -11.65 -11.06 -5.58
N GLU A 314 -10.55 -10.35 -5.82
CA GLU A 314 -9.27 -10.93 -6.23
C GLU A 314 -8.21 -10.60 -5.16
N ASP A 315 -7.55 -9.44 -5.20
CA ASP A 315 -6.61 -8.99 -4.16
C ASP A 315 -7.27 -8.07 -3.09
N ARG A 316 -6.58 -7.96 -1.95
CA ARG A 316 -7.05 -7.47 -0.65
C ARG A 316 -5.89 -6.81 0.10
N HIS A 317 -6.02 -5.53 0.41
CA HIS A 317 -4.95 -4.74 1.03
C HIS A 317 -5.35 -4.16 2.38
N VAL A 318 -4.37 -3.98 3.28
CA VAL A 318 -4.52 -3.32 4.59
C VAL A 318 -3.34 -2.38 4.83
N VAL A 319 -3.63 -1.12 5.16
CA VAL A 319 -2.68 -0.01 5.33
C VAL A 319 -3.02 0.75 6.63
N PRO A 320 -2.26 0.60 7.71
CA PRO A 320 -2.61 1.19 9.00
C PRO A 320 -2.44 2.73 9.07
N ASP A 321 -3.27 3.38 9.89
CA ASP A 321 -3.24 4.83 10.24
C ASP A 321 -3.08 5.83 9.05
N HIS A 322 -3.76 5.62 7.92
CA HIS A 322 -3.74 6.55 6.79
C HIS A 322 -4.69 7.76 7.02
N PRO A 323 -4.40 8.94 6.44
CA PRO A 323 -5.36 10.05 6.37
C PRO A 323 -6.67 9.67 5.68
N THR A 324 -7.81 9.98 6.30
CA THR A 324 -9.15 9.64 5.79
C THR A 324 -10.05 10.85 5.55
N VAL A 325 -11.05 10.65 4.70
CA VAL A 325 -12.16 11.57 4.43
C VAL A 325 -13.46 10.80 4.64
N THR A 326 -14.25 11.23 5.62
CA THR A 326 -15.66 10.84 5.77
C THR A 326 -16.52 11.80 4.96
N LEU A 327 -17.02 11.32 3.83
CA LEU A 327 -18.02 11.96 2.99
C LEU A 327 -19.42 11.70 3.57
N ARG A 328 -20.29 12.73 3.59
CA ARG A 328 -21.76 12.56 3.70
C ARG A 328 -22.52 13.34 2.63
N THR A 329 -23.67 12.82 2.22
CA THR A 329 -24.50 13.41 1.15
C THR A 329 -25.90 13.86 1.60
N ARG A 330 -26.66 14.53 0.72
CA ARG A 330 -27.97 15.14 0.97
C ARG A 330 -29.11 14.14 1.17
N ARG A 331 -28.91 12.87 0.82
CA ARG A 331 -29.74 11.73 1.26
C ARG A 331 -29.22 11.09 2.55
N GLY A 332 -28.06 11.46 3.06
CA GLY A 332 -27.49 10.93 4.31
C GLY A 332 -26.61 9.69 4.18
N LEU A 333 -26.25 9.30 2.95
CA LEU A 333 -25.24 8.26 2.70
C LEU A 333 -23.89 8.69 3.30
N ARG A 334 -23.04 7.72 3.67
CA ARG A 334 -21.72 7.96 4.26
C ARG A 334 -20.69 6.98 3.68
N LEU A 335 -19.53 7.51 3.31
CA LEU A 335 -18.33 6.72 2.98
C LEU A 335 -17.12 7.28 3.73
N CYS A 336 -16.31 6.41 4.32
CA CYS A 336 -14.99 6.75 4.81
C CYS A 336 -13.95 6.20 3.84
N GLY A 337 -13.15 7.07 3.21
CA GLY A 337 -12.11 6.68 2.26
C GLY A 337 -10.73 7.19 2.66
N SER A 338 -9.68 6.67 2.04
CA SER A 338 -8.37 7.33 2.01
C SER A 338 -8.54 8.70 1.33
N ASN A 339 -7.71 9.69 1.66
CA ASN A 339 -7.92 11.03 1.12
C ASN A 339 -7.90 11.07 -0.42
N ASN A 340 -6.97 10.33 -1.00
CA ASN A 340 -6.80 10.15 -2.44
C ASN A 340 -7.82 9.19 -3.10
N HIS A 341 -8.72 8.56 -2.35
CA HIS A 341 -9.73 7.67 -2.93
C HIS A 341 -10.62 8.42 -3.92
N ARG A 342 -11.01 7.77 -5.02
CA ARG A 342 -11.85 8.29 -6.10
C ARG A 342 -13.24 7.69 -6.08
N VAL A 343 -14.26 8.53 -5.93
CA VAL A 343 -15.67 8.16 -6.19
C VAL A 343 -16.10 8.61 -7.60
N MET A 344 -17.05 7.90 -8.19
CA MET A 344 -17.55 8.20 -9.54
C MET A 344 -18.39 9.50 -9.57
N THR A 345 -18.20 10.32 -10.61
CA THR A 345 -18.99 11.54 -10.88
C THR A 345 -20.44 11.20 -11.28
N SER A 346 -21.39 12.13 -11.08
CA SER A 346 -22.82 11.81 -11.28
C SER A 346 -23.27 11.55 -12.72
N ASP A 347 -22.46 11.98 -13.70
CA ASP A 347 -22.61 11.62 -15.12
C ASP A 347 -22.14 10.18 -15.44
N ARG A 348 -21.51 9.50 -14.47
CA ARG A 348 -20.83 8.21 -14.60
C ARG A 348 -19.70 8.18 -15.65
N ALA A 349 -19.21 9.35 -16.08
CA ALA A 349 -18.18 9.49 -17.11
C ALA A 349 -16.76 9.70 -16.55
N GLY A 350 -16.61 9.87 -15.23
CA GLY A 350 -15.32 10.18 -14.61
C GLY A 350 -15.25 9.94 -13.10
N TRP A 351 -14.17 10.43 -12.51
CA TRP A 351 -13.72 10.08 -11.16
C TRP A 351 -13.25 11.33 -10.41
N VAL A 352 -13.71 11.50 -9.17
CA VAL A 352 -13.34 12.63 -8.29
C VAL A 352 -12.81 12.12 -6.96
N ARG A 353 -11.66 12.66 -6.51
CA ARG A 353 -11.06 12.27 -5.24
C ARG A 353 -11.88 12.79 -4.06
N LEU A 354 -11.96 12.04 -2.96
CA LEU A 354 -12.68 12.44 -1.75
C LEU A 354 -12.10 13.72 -1.14
N ASP A 355 -10.79 13.95 -1.21
CA ASP A 355 -10.17 15.22 -0.81
C ASP A 355 -10.29 16.37 -1.82
N LEU A 356 -10.81 16.11 -3.02
CA LEU A 356 -11.16 17.12 -4.03
C LEU A 356 -12.67 17.39 -4.14
N LEU A 357 -13.51 16.58 -3.47
CA LEU A 357 -14.93 16.85 -3.35
C LEU A 357 -15.17 18.19 -2.65
N LYS A 358 -16.27 18.85 -3.02
CA LYS A 358 -16.76 20.06 -2.37
C LYS A 358 -18.21 19.82 -1.94
N VAL A 359 -18.65 20.51 -0.89
CA VAL A 359 -20.08 20.61 -0.59
C VAL A 359 -20.80 21.21 -1.80
N GLY A 360 -21.89 20.57 -2.23
CA GLY A 360 -22.60 20.86 -3.49
C GLY A 360 -22.14 20.06 -4.71
N THR A 361 -20.99 19.36 -4.69
CA THR A 361 -20.60 18.43 -5.76
C THR A 361 -21.62 17.29 -5.87
N ARG A 362 -21.91 16.83 -7.09
CA ARG A 362 -22.75 15.66 -7.34
C ARG A 362 -21.95 14.45 -7.77
N ILE A 363 -22.30 13.29 -7.23
CA ILE A 363 -21.62 12.01 -7.39
C ILE A 363 -22.63 10.88 -7.62
N ALA A 364 -22.21 9.82 -8.31
CA ALA A 364 -23.08 8.69 -8.62
C ALA A 364 -23.38 7.85 -7.38
N ILE A 365 -24.61 7.35 -7.30
CA ILE A 365 -25.07 6.38 -6.30
C ILE A 365 -25.11 4.99 -6.94
N SER A 366 -24.79 3.96 -6.16
CA SER A 366 -25.30 2.60 -6.39
C SER A 366 -25.74 1.93 -5.08
N GLY A 367 -26.77 1.10 -5.17
CA GLY A 367 -27.21 0.20 -4.10
C GLY A 367 -26.68 -1.22 -4.21
N GLY A 368 -25.77 -1.52 -5.15
CA GLY A 368 -25.35 -2.89 -5.46
C GLY A 368 -26.28 -3.63 -6.44
N ASN A 369 -27.18 -2.90 -7.09
CA ASN A 369 -28.11 -3.35 -8.14
C ASN A 369 -28.88 -4.66 -7.87
N GLU A 370 -29.52 -4.77 -6.70
CA GLU A 370 -30.27 -5.95 -6.25
C GLU A 370 -29.45 -7.24 -6.12
N TRP A 371 -28.14 -7.12 -5.85
CA TRP A 371 -27.31 -8.27 -5.52
C TRP A 371 -27.54 -8.72 -4.06
N TRP A 372 -27.99 -9.96 -3.88
CA TRP A 372 -28.33 -10.55 -2.59
C TRP A 372 -27.92 -12.04 -2.56
N PRO A 373 -27.71 -12.65 -1.37
CA PRO A 373 -27.58 -14.09 -1.22
C PRO A 373 -28.74 -14.88 -1.85
N ASP A 374 -28.46 -16.08 -2.34
CA ASP A 374 -29.44 -17.02 -2.92
C ASP A 374 -30.07 -17.98 -1.89
N ARG A 375 -29.55 -18.02 -0.65
CA ARG A 375 -29.87 -19.01 0.38
C ARG A 375 -30.02 -18.39 1.76
N GLU A 376 -30.85 -19.05 2.58
CA GLU A 376 -31.02 -18.71 3.99
C GLU A 376 -29.79 -19.14 4.80
N LEU A 377 -29.35 -18.27 5.74
CA LEU A 377 -28.17 -18.50 6.54
C LEU A 377 -28.41 -19.64 7.55
N ALA A 378 -27.52 -20.62 7.60
CA ALA A 378 -27.55 -21.69 8.60
C ALA A 378 -27.04 -21.19 9.97
N LEU A 379 -27.58 -21.77 11.04
CA LEU A 379 -27.29 -21.44 12.43
C LEU A 379 -26.75 -22.67 13.17
N ASP A 380 -25.43 -22.75 13.33
CA ASP A 380 -24.80 -23.72 14.23
C ASP A 380 -24.66 -23.12 15.63
N TRP A 381 -25.71 -23.25 16.44
CA TRP A 381 -25.69 -22.92 17.86
C TRP A 381 -26.32 -24.05 18.67
N GLN A 382 -25.62 -24.49 19.71
CA GLN A 382 -26.09 -25.52 20.61
C GLN A 382 -26.21 -24.97 22.05
N PRO A 383 -27.24 -25.39 22.81
CA PRO A 383 -27.40 -24.96 24.19
C PRO A 383 -26.24 -25.46 25.05
N ARG A 384 -25.75 -24.59 25.94
CA ARG A 384 -24.65 -24.90 26.88
C ARG A 384 -25.01 -26.12 27.74
N ARG A 385 -24.28 -27.23 27.55
CA ARG A 385 -24.37 -28.45 28.37
C ARG A 385 -23.10 -28.64 29.20
N PRO A 386 -23.17 -29.25 30.39
CA PRO A 386 -21.96 -29.57 31.15
C PRO A 386 -21.11 -30.61 30.41
N ILE A 387 -19.82 -30.34 30.28
CA ILE A 387 -18.78 -31.24 29.80
C ILE A 387 -18.69 -32.43 30.77
N THR A 388 -18.78 -33.63 30.23
CA THR A 388 -18.72 -34.90 30.96
C THR A 388 -17.31 -35.49 30.96
N ILE A 389 -17.06 -36.45 31.87
CA ILE A 389 -15.78 -37.17 31.92
C ILE A 389 -15.60 -38.07 30.66
N ALA A 390 -16.69 -38.42 29.97
CA ALA A 390 -16.63 -39.12 28.69
C ALA A 390 -16.06 -38.21 27.59
N GLU A 391 -16.59 -36.99 27.42
CA GLU A 391 -16.10 -36.03 26.43
C GLU A 391 -14.62 -35.65 26.69
N VAL A 392 -14.20 -35.55 27.96
CA VAL A 392 -12.76 -35.39 28.34
C VAL A 392 -11.90 -36.55 27.86
N ALA A 393 -12.44 -37.78 27.88
CA ALA A 393 -11.74 -38.98 27.42
C ALA A 393 -11.65 -39.04 25.89
N ASP A 394 -12.75 -38.70 25.21
CA ASP A 394 -12.86 -38.65 23.76
C ASP A 394 -11.92 -37.58 23.17
N TRP A 395 -11.90 -36.36 23.72
CA TRP A 395 -11.00 -35.28 23.28
C TRP A 395 -9.52 -35.62 23.48
N ALA A 396 -9.19 -36.37 24.52
CA ALA A 396 -7.83 -36.85 24.77
C ALA A 396 -7.52 -38.21 24.12
N ALA A 397 -8.43 -38.75 23.29
CA ALA A 397 -8.33 -40.03 22.59
C ALA A 397 -7.93 -41.23 23.48
N ILE A 398 -8.42 -41.27 24.72
CA ILE A 398 -8.14 -42.34 25.69
C ILE A 398 -9.41 -42.94 26.30
N PRO A 399 -9.37 -44.19 26.80
CA PRO A 399 -10.50 -44.75 27.56
C PRO A 399 -10.82 -43.93 28.81
N ILE A 400 -12.10 -43.73 29.11
CA ILE A 400 -12.58 -42.98 30.29
C ILE A 400 -11.94 -43.43 31.61
N GLN A 401 -11.61 -44.71 31.75
CA GLN A 401 -10.90 -45.25 32.91
C GLN A 401 -9.50 -44.63 33.10
N ARG A 402 -8.77 -44.30 32.02
CA ARG A 402 -7.48 -43.60 32.11
C ARG A 402 -7.64 -42.16 32.62
N VAL A 403 -8.73 -41.48 32.29
CA VAL A 403 -9.05 -40.16 32.86
C VAL A 403 -9.31 -40.28 34.36
N HIS A 404 -10.12 -41.25 34.79
CA HIS A 404 -10.36 -41.52 36.22
C HIS A 404 -9.09 -41.90 36.98
N ASP A 405 -8.23 -42.73 36.39
CA ASP A 405 -6.94 -43.13 36.95
C ASP A 405 -5.97 -41.94 37.08
N HIS A 406 -5.90 -41.08 36.07
CA HIS A 406 -5.06 -39.88 36.11
C HIS A 406 -5.54 -38.88 37.17
N ARG A 407 -6.85 -38.67 37.29
CA ARG A 407 -7.47 -37.89 38.40
C ARG A 407 -7.22 -38.49 39.79
N ARG A 408 -6.78 -39.75 39.88
CA ARG A 408 -6.35 -40.43 41.12
C ARG A 408 -4.82 -40.45 41.30
N GLY A 409 -4.09 -39.67 40.50
CA GLY A 409 -2.63 -39.51 40.60
C GLY A 409 -1.80 -40.52 39.79
N ARG A 410 -2.40 -41.33 38.89
CA ARG A 410 -1.61 -42.20 38.01
C ARG A 410 -0.97 -41.38 36.87
N LEU A 411 0.35 -41.52 36.72
CA LEU A 411 1.12 -40.88 35.66
C LEU A 411 0.77 -41.47 34.28
N ILE A 412 0.42 -40.59 33.34
CA ILE A 412 0.37 -40.89 31.91
C ILE A 412 1.80 -40.73 31.38
N ARG A 413 2.38 -41.80 30.80
CA ARG A 413 3.80 -41.83 30.39
C ARG A 413 4.10 -41.07 29.09
N ASP A 414 3.12 -40.90 28.22
CA ASP A 414 3.27 -40.10 27.00
C ASP A 414 2.99 -38.61 27.32
N PRO A 415 3.95 -37.69 27.11
CA PRO A 415 3.75 -36.26 27.38
C PRO A 415 2.63 -35.63 26.56
N ARG A 416 2.39 -36.07 25.32
CA ARG A 416 1.33 -35.49 24.48
C ARG A 416 -0.06 -35.81 25.03
N THR A 417 -0.31 -37.08 25.34
CA THR A 417 -1.54 -37.54 26.01
C THR A 417 -1.69 -36.91 27.39
N ALA A 418 -0.60 -36.81 28.18
CA ALA A 418 -0.65 -36.20 29.51
C ALA A 418 -1.11 -34.72 29.44
N ASN A 419 -0.54 -33.95 28.52
CA ASN A 419 -0.91 -32.54 28.32
C ASN A 419 -2.35 -32.40 27.79
N ALA A 420 -2.78 -33.25 26.85
CA ALA A 420 -4.16 -33.24 26.34
C ALA A 420 -5.19 -33.55 27.44
N VAL A 421 -4.92 -34.55 28.29
CA VAL A 421 -5.78 -34.89 29.44
C VAL A 421 -5.78 -33.77 30.48
N ALA A 422 -4.64 -33.14 30.77
CA ALA A 422 -4.57 -32.01 31.70
C ALA A 422 -5.43 -30.83 31.23
N PHE A 423 -5.30 -30.43 29.96
CA PHE A 423 -6.07 -29.34 29.36
C PHE A 423 -7.58 -29.65 29.31
N ALA A 424 -7.97 -30.86 28.92
CA ALA A 424 -9.37 -31.28 28.92
C ALA A 424 -9.96 -31.35 30.35
N LEU A 425 -9.15 -31.72 31.35
CA LEU A 425 -9.54 -31.69 32.76
C LEU A 425 -9.64 -30.27 33.32
N GLU A 426 -8.82 -29.32 32.86
CA GLU A 426 -8.93 -27.91 33.24
C GLU A 426 -10.28 -27.33 32.78
N LEU A 427 -10.67 -27.58 31.53
CA LEU A 427 -11.98 -27.23 30.99
C LEU A 427 -13.13 -27.88 31.80
N TYR A 428 -13.02 -29.17 32.11
CA TYR A 428 -14.01 -29.89 32.92
C TYR A 428 -14.12 -29.35 34.36
N ASN A 429 -13.00 -29.03 35.02
CA ASN A 429 -12.96 -28.52 36.37
C ASN A 429 -13.28 -27.01 36.46
N SER A 430 -13.41 -26.32 35.33
CA SER A 430 -13.69 -24.88 35.29
C SER A 430 -14.96 -24.50 36.08
N PRO A 431 -14.99 -23.34 36.78
CA PRO A 431 -16.14 -22.93 37.58
C PRO A 431 -17.46 -22.85 36.80
N GLY A 432 -17.39 -22.47 35.52
CA GLY A 432 -18.54 -22.47 34.62
C GLY A 432 -19.09 -23.87 34.36
N ASN A 433 -18.23 -24.85 34.09
CA ASN A 433 -18.67 -26.23 33.89
C ASN A 433 -19.24 -26.87 35.17
N GLN A 434 -18.60 -26.62 36.32
CA GLN A 434 -19.10 -27.08 37.62
C GLN A 434 -20.46 -26.46 37.96
N THR A 435 -20.71 -25.20 37.59
CA THR A 435 -22.03 -24.56 37.74
C THR A 435 -23.08 -25.21 36.83
N LEU A 436 -22.76 -25.48 35.56
CA LEU A 436 -23.66 -26.17 34.62
C LEU A 436 -24.00 -27.60 35.10
N ALA A 437 -23.05 -28.32 35.69
CA ALA A 437 -23.23 -29.69 36.16
C ALA A 437 -24.19 -29.82 37.36
N VAL A 438 -24.38 -28.75 38.13
CA VAL A 438 -25.26 -28.70 39.32
C VAL A 438 -26.70 -28.29 38.96
N GLN A 439 -26.96 -27.78 37.75
CA GLN A 439 -28.31 -27.38 37.35
C GLN A 439 -29.25 -28.59 37.15
N PRO A 440 -30.50 -28.55 37.68
CA PRO A 440 -31.42 -29.66 37.56
C PRO A 440 -31.94 -29.84 36.13
N ARG A 441 -32.09 -31.10 35.69
CA ARG A 441 -32.57 -31.52 34.35
C ARG A 441 -34.07 -31.22 34.07
N LEU A 442 -34.66 -30.23 34.75
CA LEU A 442 -36.09 -29.88 34.70
C LEU A 442 -36.43 -28.78 33.67
N ARG A 443 -35.47 -28.36 32.84
CA ARG A 443 -35.70 -27.41 31.74
C ARG A 443 -36.60 -28.08 30.69
N LYS A 444 -37.74 -27.47 30.36
CA LYS A 444 -38.53 -27.90 29.21
C LYS A 444 -37.67 -27.78 27.94
N PRO A 445 -37.69 -28.76 27.03
CA PRO A 445 -37.08 -28.58 25.72
C PRO A 445 -37.74 -27.40 25.02
N VAL A 446 -36.92 -26.58 24.37
CA VAL A 446 -37.35 -25.49 23.48
C VAL A 446 -36.80 -25.80 22.10
N ARG A 447 -37.59 -25.51 21.07
CA ARG A 447 -37.07 -25.56 19.70
C ARG A 447 -36.09 -24.40 19.50
N ILE A 448 -35.04 -24.63 18.73
CA ILE A 448 -34.11 -23.60 18.24
C ILE A 448 -34.08 -23.72 16.71
N PRO A 449 -34.28 -22.63 15.95
CA PRO A 449 -34.13 -22.65 14.50
C PRO A 449 -32.69 -22.96 14.06
N ASP A 450 -32.55 -23.84 13.06
CA ASP A 450 -31.29 -24.18 12.38
C ASP A 450 -30.94 -23.19 11.25
N ARG A 451 -31.83 -22.24 10.95
CA ARG A 451 -31.73 -21.29 9.83
C ARG A 451 -32.35 -19.93 10.16
N VAL A 452 -31.91 -18.91 9.43
CA VAL A 452 -32.52 -17.58 9.39
C VAL A 452 -33.54 -17.51 8.28
N ASP A 453 -34.74 -18.02 8.57
CA ASP A 453 -35.90 -17.93 7.67
C ASP A 453 -36.66 -16.59 7.81
N ALA A 454 -37.70 -16.40 6.99
CA ALA A 454 -38.51 -15.20 7.01
C ALA A 454 -39.30 -14.99 8.33
N ASP A 455 -39.72 -16.07 9.01
CA ASP A 455 -40.45 -15.98 10.29
C ASP A 455 -39.48 -15.55 11.42
N LEU A 456 -38.26 -16.09 11.47
CA LEU A 456 -37.23 -15.65 12.42
C LEU A 456 -36.81 -14.20 12.13
N ALA A 457 -36.64 -13.82 10.86
CA ALA A 457 -36.33 -12.44 10.51
C ALA A 457 -37.45 -11.45 10.88
N ALA A 458 -38.72 -11.80 10.68
CA ALA A 458 -39.84 -11.00 11.18
C ALA A 458 -39.83 -10.89 12.72
N PHE A 459 -39.59 -12.01 13.41
CA PHE A 459 -39.46 -12.04 14.87
C PHE A 459 -38.31 -11.12 15.36
N LEU A 460 -37.15 -11.14 14.69
CA LEU A 460 -36.04 -10.23 14.98
C LEU A 460 -36.37 -8.77 14.66
N GLY A 461 -37.13 -8.49 13.60
CA GLY A 461 -37.57 -7.12 13.26
C GLY A 461 -38.45 -6.52 14.36
N PHE A 462 -39.42 -7.29 14.87
CA PHE A 462 -40.22 -6.89 16.02
C PHE A 462 -39.37 -6.76 17.31
N LEU A 463 -38.39 -7.65 17.51
CA LEU A 463 -37.50 -7.61 18.67
C LEU A 463 -36.53 -6.42 18.66
N VAL A 464 -36.08 -5.98 17.48
CA VAL A 464 -35.22 -4.81 17.29
C VAL A 464 -36.02 -3.50 17.33
N GLY A 465 -37.32 -3.49 17.01
CA GLY A 465 -38.24 -2.38 17.28
C GLY A 465 -38.67 -2.30 18.74
N ASP A 466 -39.95 -2.61 19.00
CA ASP A 466 -40.60 -2.54 20.32
C ASP A 466 -40.10 -3.57 21.36
N GLY A 467 -39.09 -4.37 21.00
CA GLY A 467 -38.60 -5.49 21.77
C GLY A 467 -37.46 -5.23 22.77
N HIS A 468 -37.31 -6.19 23.69
CA HIS A 468 -36.26 -6.25 24.70
C HIS A 468 -35.81 -7.70 24.96
N VAL A 469 -34.56 -7.87 25.40
CA VAL A 469 -33.98 -9.14 25.90
C VAL A 469 -33.24 -8.87 27.20
N SER A 470 -33.45 -9.72 28.21
CA SER A 470 -32.77 -9.66 29.51
C SER A 470 -32.08 -10.98 29.83
N ARG A 471 -30.74 -11.00 29.77
CA ARG A 471 -29.93 -12.14 30.21
C ARG A 471 -30.00 -12.40 31.72
N VAL A 472 -30.37 -11.40 32.53
CA VAL A 472 -30.43 -11.50 34.01
C VAL A 472 -31.78 -12.05 34.49
N LYS A 473 -32.88 -11.73 33.77
CA LYS A 473 -34.24 -12.19 34.09
C LYS A 473 -34.72 -13.32 33.17
N HIS A 474 -33.87 -13.77 32.25
CA HIS A 474 -34.13 -14.80 31.23
C HIS A 474 -35.45 -14.60 30.47
N HIS A 475 -35.82 -13.34 30.24
CA HIS A 475 -37.03 -12.95 29.53
C HIS A 475 -36.73 -12.13 28.29
N PHE A 476 -37.65 -12.21 27.33
CA PHE A 476 -37.66 -11.43 26.11
C PHE A 476 -39.11 -11.20 25.69
N GLY A 477 -39.35 -10.16 24.90
CA GLY A 477 -40.71 -9.76 24.56
C GLY A 477 -40.78 -8.39 23.91
N LEU A 478 -41.99 -7.92 23.62
CA LEU A 478 -42.24 -6.57 23.10
C LEU A 478 -43.40 -5.87 23.83
N THR A 479 -43.51 -4.55 23.63
CA THR A 479 -44.63 -3.73 24.14
C THR A 479 -45.15 -2.77 23.07
N THR A 480 -46.29 -3.08 22.46
CA THR A 480 -46.87 -2.33 21.32
C THR A 480 -48.27 -1.78 21.63
N GLY A 481 -48.71 -0.75 20.89
CA GLY A 481 -50.12 -0.34 20.85
C GLY A 481 -50.99 -1.18 19.92
N ASP A 482 -50.40 -1.93 18.98
CA ASP A 482 -51.12 -2.68 17.94
C ASP A 482 -51.34 -4.15 18.33
N GLU A 483 -52.60 -4.54 18.54
CA GLU A 483 -52.97 -5.93 18.83
C GLU A 483 -52.47 -6.94 17.79
N PRO A 484 -52.59 -6.70 16.46
CA PRO A 484 -52.12 -7.65 15.46
C PRO A 484 -50.60 -7.93 15.56
N GLN A 485 -49.80 -6.93 15.91
CA GLN A 485 -48.36 -7.07 16.10
C GLN A 485 -48.03 -7.90 17.36
N ALA A 486 -48.79 -7.71 18.44
CA ALA A 486 -48.66 -8.50 19.66
C ALA A 486 -49.03 -9.98 19.44
N LEU A 487 -50.12 -10.23 18.72
CA LEU A 487 -50.57 -11.58 18.35
C LEU A 487 -49.59 -12.25 17.38
N GLU A 488 -49.09 -11.53 16.38
CA GLU A 488 -48.14 -12.06 15.39
C GLU A 488 -46.79 -12.42 16.03
N PHE A 489 -46.24 -11.55 16.88
CA PHE A 489 -45.01 -11.87 17.63
C PHE A 489 -45.19 -13.10 18.54
N ALA A 490 -46.37 -13.28 19.15
CA ALA A 490 -46.68 -14.49 19.92
C ALA A 490 -46.86 -15.74 19.03
N ARG A 491 -47.42 -15.61 17.82
CA ARG A 491 -47.52 -16.67 16.80
C ARG A 491 -46.12 -17.13 16.37
N LEU A 492 -45.25 -16.19 16.04
CA LEU A 492 -43.85 -16.42 15.67
C LEU A 492 -43.08 -17.11 16.81
N ALA A 493 -43.17 -16.58 18.03
CA ALA A 493 -42.50 -17.18 19.19
C ALA A 493 -42.92 -18.64 19.44
N LYS A 494 -44.21 -18.94 19.26
CA LYS A 494 -44.74 -20.31 19.36
C LYS A 494 -44.26 -21.21 18.21
N ARG A 495 -44.15 -20.71 16.97
CA ARG A 495 -43.72 -21.49 15.80
C ARG A 495 -42.21 -21.78 15.79
N LEU A 496 -41.40 -20.80 16.20
CA LEU A 496 -39.94 -20.86 16.19
C LEU A 496 -39.39 -21.64 17.39
N PHE A 497 -39.92 -21.39 18.59
CA PHE A 497 -39.34 -21.87 19.85
C PHE A 497 -40.23 -22.82 20.66
N GLU A 498 -41.46 -23.07 20.21
CA GLU A 498 -42.52 -23.80 20.94
C GLU A 498 -42.93 -23.16 22.28
N LEU A 499 -42.57 -21.89 22.47
CA LEU A 499 -42.87 -21.12 23.68
C LEU A 499 -44.21 -20.39 23.58
N LEU A 500 -45.08 -20.62 24.58
CA LEU A 500 -46.32 -19.86 24.73
C LEU A 500 -46.04 -18.52 25.43
N ALA A 501 -46.30 -17.42 24.73
CA ALA A 501 -46.15 -16.09 25.28
C ALA A 501 -47.26 -15.73 26.28
N ARG A 502 -46.91 -14.93 27.30
CA ARG A 502 -47.88 -14.26 28.18
C ARG A 502 -48.23 -12.90 27.57
N ILE A 503 -49.42 -12.79 27.00
CA ILE A 503 -49.98 -11.54 26.48
C ILE A 503 -50.82 -10.88 27.58
N ARG A 504 -50.65 -9.57 27.80
CA ARG A 504 -51.49 -8.75 28.70
C ARG A 504 -51.70 -7.36 28.09
N TRP A 505 -52.88 -6.79 28.29
CA TRP A 505 -53.11 -5.35 28.12
C TRP A 505 -52.74 -4.63 29.42
N ASP A 506 -51.88 -3.62 29.33
CA ASP A 506 -51.26 -2.96 30.49
C ASP A 506 -50.86 -1.52 30.10
N GLU A 507 -51.22 -0.53 30.91
CA GLU A 507 -50.93 0.90 30.68
C GLU A 507 -51.25 1.41 29.25
N GLY A 508 -52.31 0.87 28.63
CA GLY A 508 -52.74 1.22 27.27
C GLY A 508 -51.92 0.57 26.14
N ARG A 509 -51.19 -0.50 26.41
CA ARG A 509 -50.39 -1.26 25.45
C ARG A 509 -50.49 -2.77 25.66
N TRP A 510 -50.26 -3.55 24.60
CA TRP A 510 -50.06 -4.98 24.68
C TRP A 510 -48.61 -5.31 25.07
N ARG A 511 -48.44 -5.87 26.26
CA ARG A 511 -47.17 -6.46 26.73
C ARG A 511 -47.16 -7.95 26.40
N VAL A 512 -46.19 -8.39 25.60
CA VAL A 512 -45.99 -9.80 25.23
C VAL A 512 -44.67 -10.27 25.83
N ILE A 513 -44.72 -11.17 26.81
CA ILE A 513 -43.55 -11.61 27.57
C ILE A 513 -43.37 -13.13 27.47
N LEU A 514 -42.16 -13.54 27.12
CA LEU A 514 -41.70 -14.94 27.14
C LEU A 514 -40.57 -15.10 28.17
N SER A 515 -40.32 -16.32 28.61
CA SER A 515 -39.24 -16.63 29.56
C SER A 515 -38.60 -17.96 29.21
N SER A 516 -37.33 -17.89 28.79
CA SER A 516 -36.47 -19.04 28.50
C SER A 516 -35.04 -18.54 28.49
N GLU A 517 -34.20 -19.13 29.33
CA GLU A 517 -32.77 -18.86 29.40
C GLU A 517 -32.10 -19.23 28.08
N THR A 518 -32.32 -20.45 27.60
CA THR A 518 -31.77 -20.98 26.34
C THR A 518 -32.10 -20.11 25.13
N VAL A 519 -33.33 -19.60 25.00
CA VAL A 519 -33.68 -18.68 23.90
C VAL A 519 -33.08 -17.29 24.14
N SER A 520 -33.05 -16.79 25.38
CA SER A 520 -32.38 -15.51 25.71
C SER A 520 -30.87 -15.54 25.41
N GLU A 521 -30.23 -16.70 25.55
CA GLU A 521 -28.83 -16.91 25.15
C GLU A 521 -28.71 -17.00 23.63
N PHE A 522 -29.48 -17.84 22.95
CA PHE A 522 -29.50 -17.95 21.48
C PHE A 522 -29.68 -16.59 20.77
N LEU A 523 -30.65 -15.78 21.22
CA LEU A 523 -30.91 -14.45 20.64
C LEU A 523 -29.69 -13.51 20.74
N VAL A 524 -28.90 -13.59 21.82
CA VAL A 524 -27.73 -12.73 22.03
C VAL A 524 -26.46 -13.33 21.41
N GLU A 525 -26.23 -14.64 21.58
CA GLU A 525 -24.97 -15.32 21.26
C GLU A 525 -24.92 -15.82 19.82
N ALA A 526 -26.04 -16.29 19.24
CA ALA A 526 -26.10 -16.71 17.84
C ALA A 526 -26.55 -15.58 16.90
N LEU A 527 -27.50 -14.75 17.33
CA LEU A 527 -28.15 -13.74 16.48
C LEU A 527 -27.71 -12.29 16.78
N GLY A 528 -26.81 -12.09 17.75
CA GLY A 528 -26.17 -10.79 18.02
C GLY A 528 -27.10 -9.69 18.57
N ILE A 529 -28.26 -10.04 19.14
CA ILE A 529 -29.23 -9.05 19.63
C ILE A 529 -28.71 -8.31 20.88
N THR A 530 -28.82 -6.98 20.84
CA THR A 530 -28.47 -6.10 21.96
C THR A 530 -29.34 -6.41 23.18
N HIS A 531 -28.71 -6.63 24.34
CA HIS A 531 -29.39 -6.89 25.62
C HIS A 531 -29.20 -5.72 26.59
N GLY A 532 -30.23 -5.42 27.39
CA GLY A 532 -30.23 -4.27 28.29
C GLY A 532 -30.62 -2.92 27.64
N PRO A 533 -30.51 -1.80 28.38
CA PRO A 533 -31.03 -0.50 27.96
C PRO A 533 -30.09 0.20 26.95
N GLY A 534 -30.25 -0.12 25.66
CA GLY A 534 -29.33 0.31 24.61
C GLY A 534 -29.97 0.68 23.27
N ALA A 535 -31.08 1.45 23.25
CA ALA A 535 -31.76 1.79 22.00
C ALA A 535 -30.86 2.47 20.94
N ARG A 536 -29.91 3.32 21.38
CA ARG A 536 -28.89 3.95 20.51
C ARG A 536 -27.79 3.01 20.03
N GLN A 537 -27.67 1.83 20.63
CA GLN A 537 -26.67 0.79 20.33
C GLN A 537 -27.25 -0.34 19.45
N LYS A 538 -28.57 -0.36 19.23
CA LYS A 538 -29.22 -1.29 18.30
C LYS A 538 -28.60 -1.13 16.89
N LYS A 539 -28.35 -2.24 16.23
CA LYS A 539 -27.92 -2.32 14.82
C LYS A 539 -28.76 -3.37 14.09
N VAL A 540 -28.71 -3.42 12.77
CA VAL A 540 -29.24 -4.57 12.03
C VAL A 540 -28.42 -5.79 12.45
N PRO A 541 -29.04 -6.92 12.84
CA PRO A 541 -28.30 -8.13 13.18
C PRO A 541 -27.43 -8.59 12.00
N ASP A 542 -26.19 -9.02 12.25
CA ASP A 542 -25.26 -9.37 11.16
C ASP A 542 -25.77 -10.57 10.34
N VAL A 543 -26.52 -11.45 10.99
CA VAL A 543 -27.26 -12.54 10.34
C VAL A 543 -28.30 -12.06 9.32
N ILE A 544 -28.90 -10.87 9.52
CA ILE A 544 -29.83 -10.22 8.58
C ILE A 544 -29.07 -9.45 7.50
N LEU A 545 -27.94 -8.82 7.80
CA LEU A 545 -27.08 -8.20 6.78
C LEU A 545 -26.58 -9.24 5.75
N ARG A 546 -26.35 -10.47 6.22
CA ARG A 546 -25.93 -11.63 5.42
C ARG A 546 -27.08 -12.51 4.90
N SER A 547 -28.32 -12.06 4.98
CA SER A 547 -29.52 -12.83 4.60
C SER A 547 -30.00 -12.56 3.17
N PRO A 548 -30.74 -13.49 2.55
CA PRO A 548 -31.28 -13.33 1.20
C PRO A 548 -32.46 -12.35 1.16
N ARG A 549 -32.78 -11.85 -0.04
CA ARG A 549 -33.71 -10.72 -0.26
C ARG A 549 -35.06 -10.84 0.46
N TRP A 550 -35.66 -12.03 0.54
CA TRP A 550 -36.97 -12.22 1.20
C TRP A 550 -36.90 -12.17 2.72
N VAL A 551 -35.83 -12.71 3.31
CA VAL A 551 -35.55 -12.68 4.76
C VAL A 551 -35.28 -11.24 5.21
N VAL A 552 -34.48 -10.49 4.45
CA VAL A 552 -34.26 -9.05 4.71
C VAL A 552 -35.56 -8.25 4.58
N ALA A 553 -36.40 -8.54 3.58
CA ALA A 553 -37.70 -7.89 3.44
C ALA A 553 -38.66 -8.21 4.60
N ALA A 554 -38.61 -9.42 5.16
CA ALA A 554 -39.40 -9.80 6.34
C ALA A 554 -38.94 -9.05 7.61
N PHE A 555 -37.62 -8.95 7.85
CA PHE A 555 -37.06 -8.13 8.93
C PHE A 555 -37.46 -6.66 8.79
N LEU A 556 -37.26 -6.06 7.61
CA LEU A 556 -37.59 -4.65 7.37
C LEU A 556 -39.09 -4.38 7.53
N ARG A 557 -39.97 -5.26 7.04
CA ARG A 557 -41.43 -5.15 7.21
C ARG A 557 -41.79 -5.09 8.70
N ALA A 558 -41.37 -6.09 9.48
CA ALA A 558 -41.65 -6.15 10.91
C ALA A 558 -41.03 -4.99 11.71
N TYR A 559 -39.83 -4.53 11.31
CA TYR A 559 -39.19 -3.38 11.96
C TYR A 559 -39.91 -2.05 11.66
N PHE A 560 -40.45 -1.87 10.44
CA PHE A 560 -41.30 -0.74 10.08
C PHE A 560 -42.73 -0.86 10.66
N ASP A 561 -43.22 -2.08 10.93
CA ASP A 561 -44.44 -2.29 11.71
C ASP A 561 -44.30 -1.87 13.17
N CYS A 562 -43.08 -1.85 13.74
CA CYS A 562 -42.76 -1.09 14.95
C CYS A 562 -42.61 0.42 14.63
N ASP A 563 -41.37 0.83 14.32
CA ASP A 563 -40.85 2.21 14.32
C ASP A 563 -41.23 3.04 13.07
N GLY A 564 -41.99 2.45 12.14
CA GLY A 564 -42.35 3.04 10.84
C GLY A 564 -43.74 3.69 10.80
N TYR A 565 -43.81 4.89 10.24
CA TYR A 565 -45.02 5.60 9.85
C TYR A 565 -45.27 5.46 8.34
N ALA A 566 -46.54 5.46 7.93
CA ALA A 566 -46.99 5.59 6.55
C ALA A 566 -48.13 6.60 6.44
N GLY A 567 -48.13 7.42 5.38
CA GLY A 567 -49.21 8.37 5.09
C GLY A 567 -48.79 9.47 4.12
N ARG A 568 -49.30 10.69 4.31
CA ARG A 568 -49.15 11.82 3.36
C ARG A 568 -47.70 12.23 3.04
N GLN A 569 -46.73 11.84 3.87
CA GLN A 569 -45.30 12.12 3.67
C GLN A 569 -44.51 10.88 3.17
N GLY A 570 -45.20 9.89 2.59
CA GLY A 570 -44.63 8.59 2.25
C GLY A 570 -44.46 7.72 3.49
N VAL A 571 -43.36 6.96 3.53
CA VAL A 571 -42.94 6.14 4.66
C VAL A 571 -41.83 6.85 5.44
N ILE A 572 -41.86 6.77 6.77
CA ILE A 572 -40.84 7.32 7.65
C ILE A 572 -40.53 6.32 8.76
N LEU A 573 -39.34 5.76 8.78
CA LEU A 573 -38.81 5.05 9.95
C LEU A 573 -38.11 6.07 10.88
N SER A 574 -38.35 6.01 12.20
CA SER A 574 -37.58 6.78 13.19
C SER A 574 -36.81 5.85 14.13
N THR A 575 -35.51 6.08 14.33
CA THR A 575 -34.69 5.23 15.20
C THR A 575 -33.60 6.02 15.93
N SER A 576 -33.35 5.71 17.20
CA SER A 576 -32.35 6.45 18.00
C SER A 576 -30.89 6.07 17.70
N SER A 577 -30.65 5.04 16.86
CA SER A 577 -29.31 4.57 16.49
C SER A 577 -28.88 5.09 15.11
N GLU A 578 -27.71 5.75 15.05
CA GLU A 578 -27.15 6.15 13.75
C GLU A 578 -26.80 4.92 12.88
N VAL A 579 -26.19 3.89 13.49
CA VAL A 579 -25.77 2.67 12.78
C VAL A 579 -26.97 1.95 12.18
N MET A 580 -28.06 1.79 12.94
CA MET A 580 -29.32 1.22 12.45
C MET A 580 -29.86 2.02 11.26
N SER A 581 -29.88 3.35 11.37
CA SER A 581 -30.37 4.22 10.29
C SER A 581 -29.52 4.14 9.01
N GLN A 582 -28.20 3.98 9.14
CA GLN A 582 -27.28 3.85 8.00
C GLN A 582 -27.41 2.47 7.33
N GLN A 583 -27.46 1.40 8.12
CA GLN A 583 -27.61 0.04 7.60
C GLN A 583 -28.96 -0.16 6.92
N VAL A 584 -30.07 0.31 7.52
CA VAL A 584 -31.39 0.28 6.88
C VAL A 584 -31.39 1.11 5.59
N GLN A 585 -30.75 2.29 5.56
CA GLN A 585 -30.62 3.07 4.33
C GLN A 585 -29.91 2.29 3.21
N LEU A 586 -28.81 1.59 3.50
CA LEU A 586 -28.08 0.80 2.51
C LEU A 586 -28.85 -0.45 2.05
N LEU A 587 -29.54 -1.14 2.96
CA LEU A 587 -30.43 -2.26 2.58
C LEU A 587 -31.55 -1.79 1.66
N LEU A 588 -32.22 -0.67 1.99
CA LEU A 588 -33.22 -0.04 1.11
C LEU A 588 -32.61 0.33 -0.25
N LEU A 589 -31.39 0.87 -0.28
CA LEU A 589 -30.70 1.20 -1.52
C LEU A 589 -30.55 -0.02 -2.44
N ASN A 590 -30.22 -1.19 -1.87
CA ASN A 590 -30.14 -2.47 -2.59
C ASN A 590 -31.51 -3.08 -2.96
N PHE A 591 -32.61 -2.60 -2.37
CA PHE A 591 -33.97 -2.86 -2.89
C PHE A 591 -34.34 -1.92 -4.06
N GLY A 592 -33.46 -1.01 -4.48
CA GLY A 592 -33.77 0.04 -5.46
C GLY A 592 -34.52 1.23 -4.86
N ILE A 593 -34.39 1.48 -3.56
CA ILE A 593 -35.14 2.48 -2.80
C ILE A 593 -34.20 3.60 -2.34
N LEU A 594 -34.23 4.72 -3.06
CA LEU A 594 -33.44 5.95 -2.84
C LEU A 594 -33.95 6.76 -1.62
N SER A 595 -33.87 6.16 -0.44
CA SER A 595 -34.27 6.76 0.84
C SER A 595 -33.45 8.00 1.23
N ARG A 596 -34.00 8.88 2.08
CA ARG A 596 -33.30 10.00 2.71
C ARG A 596 -33.25 9.83 4.23
N ARG A 597 -32.05 9.64 4.76
CA ARG A 597 -31.68 9.58 6.18
C ARG A 597 -31.30 10.97 6.69
N ARG A 598 -31.81 11.37 7.86
CA ARG A 598 -31.46 12.64 8.53
C ARG A 598 -31.68 12.56 10.04
N PRO A 599 -30.94 13.33 10.87
CA PRO A 599 -31.34 13.53 12.27
C PRO A 599 -32.62 14.38 12.35
N HIS A 600 -33.39 14.19 13.41
CA HIS A 600 -34.62 14.93 13.72
C HIS A 600 -34.57 15.56 15.12
N LYS A 601 -35.52 16.45 15.43
CA LYS A 601 -35.46 17.33 16.62
C LYS A 601 -35.70 16.60 17.96
N ASP A 602 -36.22 15.39 17.89
CA ASP A 602 -36.40 14.45 19.01
C ASP A 602 -35.09 13.72 19.40
N GLY A 603 -34.02 13.86 18.61
CA GLY A 603 -32.77 13.13 18.80
C GLY A 603 -32.75 11.74 18.14
N CYS A 604 -33.73 11.44 17.27
CA CYS A 604 -33.77 10.24 16.45
C CYS A 604 -33.31 10.50 15.01
N TRP A 605 -32.97 9.44 14.30
CA TRP A 605 -32.68 9.43 12.87
C TRP A 605 -33.92 8.99 12.10
N HIS A 606 -34.39 9.85 11.19
CA HIS A 606 -35.51 9.57 10.30
C HIS A 606 -34.99 9.07 8.94
N VAL A 607 -35.42 7.87 8.52
CA VAL A 607 -35.23 7.35 7.17
C VAL A 607 -36.55 7.49 6.41
N HIS A 608 -36.63 8.50 5.54
CA HIS A 608 -37.77 8.79 4.68
C HIS A 608 -37.70 8.01 3.37
N VAL A 609 -38.82 7.42 2.96
CA VAL A 609 -39.03 6.86 1.62
C VAL A 609 -40.27 7.54 1.01
N MET A 610 -40.11 8.14 -0.16
CA MET A 610 -41.12 8.96 -0.85
C MET A 610 -41.09 8.63 -2.35
N GLY A 611 -42.03 9.16 -3.12
CA GLY A 611 -41.97 9.10 -4.58
C GLY A 611 -42.02 7.67 -5.16
N ARG A 612 -41.31 7.46 -6.27
CA ARG A 612 -41.18 6.15 -6.93
C ARG A 612 -40.55 5.11 -5.99
N SER A 613 -39.62 5.54 -5.14
CA SER A 613 -39.05 4.71 -4.08
C SER A 613 -40.09 4.19 -3.08
N ALA A 614 -41.17 4.93 -2.80
CA ALA A 614 -42.27 4.45 -1.96
C ALA A 614 -43.14 3.38 -2.66
N GLN A 615 -43.32 3.49 -3.98
CA GLN A 615 -43.96 2.44 -4.78
C GLN A 615 -43.11 1.15 -4.80
N VAL A 616 -41.78 1.28 -4.90
CA VAL A 616 -40.85 0.14 -4.79
C VAL A 616 -40.90 -0.48 -3.39
N PHE A 617 -40.93 0.34 -2.33
CA PHE A 617 -41.13 -0.14 -0.95
C PHE A 617 -42.45 -0.92 -0.81
N ALA A 618 -43.56 -0.37 -1.30
CA ALA A 618 -44.88 -1.03 -1.25
C ALA A 618 -44.89 -2.39 -1.96
N LYS A 619 -44.21 -2.51 -3.11
CA LYS A 619 -44.13 -3.76 -3.89
C LYS A 619 -43.17 -4.79 -3.30
N LYS A 620 -42.05 -4.38 -2.69
CA LYS A 620 -40.97 -5.29 -2.26
C LYS A 620 -40.92 -5.60 -0.77
N ILE A 621 -41.41 -4.70 0.08
CA ILE A 621 -41.34 -4.79 1.55
C ILE A 621 -42.74 -4.65 2.16
N GLY A 622 -43.43 -3.53 1.90
CA GLY A 622 -44.74 -3.23 2.46
C GLY A 622 -44.78 -3.16 3.99
N PHE A 623 -45.97 -3.30 4.55
CA PHE A 623 -46.24 -3.46 5.98
C PHE A 623 -47.02 -4.75 6.24
N GLY A 624 -46.93 -5.29 7.45
CA GLY A 624 -47.83 -6.33 7.97
C GLY A 624 -49.08 -5.74 8.63
N LEU A 625 -48.98 -4.54 9.22
CA LEU A 625 -50.14 -3.83 9.76
C LEU A 625 -50.99 -3.23 8.63
N GLU A 626 -52.19 -3.77 8.41
CA GLU A 626 -53.13 -3.29 7.38
C GLU A 626 -53.33 -1.77 7.37
N ARG A 627 -53.42 -1.14 8.54
CA ARG A 627 -53.58 0.32 8.65
C ARG A 627 -52.40 1.10 8.06
N LYS A 628 -51.17 0.57 8.16
CA LYS A 628 -49.96 1.17 7.58
C LYS A 628 -49.85 0.85 6.09
N GLN A 629 -50.19 -0.38 5.69
CA GLN A 629 -50.23 -0.82 4.29
C GLN A 629 -51.23 0.00 3.46
N ARG A 630 -52.50 0.11 3.90
CA ARG A 630 -53.53 0.91 3.20
C ARG A 630 -53.17 2.40 3.13
N ALA A 631 -52.49 2.94 4.15
CA ALA A 631 -52.01 4.32 4.15
C ALA A 631 -50.86 4.55 3.15
N LEU A 632 -49.98 3.56 2.97
CA LEU A 632 -48.94 3.55 1.94
C LEU A 632 -49.54 3.43 0.52
N GLU A 633 -50.49 2.53 0.33
CA GLU A 633 -51.22 2.37 -0.95
C GLU A 633 -51.93 3.67 -1.34
N THR A 634 -52.65 4.30 -0.38
CA THR A 634 -53.29 5.61 -0.56
C THR A 634 -52.27 6.71 -0.94
N TYR A 635 -51.06 6.68 -0.36
CA TYR A 635 -49.99 7.60 -0.76
C TYR A 635 -49.51 7.34 -2.19
N VAL A 636 -49.31 6.08 -2.59
CA VAL A 636 -48.82 5.72 -3.93
C VAL A 636 -49.86 6.05 -5.01
N ASP A 637 -51.13 5.68 -4.82
CA ASP A 637 -52.21 6.01 -5.77
C ASP A 637 -52.45 7.53 -5.90
N GLY A 638 -52.27 8.28 -4.80
CA GLY A 638 -52.34 9.74 -4.82
C GLY A 638 -51.21 10.43 -5.62
N HIS A 639 -50.16 9.71 -6.00
CA HIS A 639 -48.96 10.25 -6.66
C HIS A 639 -48.59 9.49 -7.96
N ARG A 640 -49.57 9.00 -8.72
CA ARG A 640 -49.40 8.23 -9.98
C ARG A 640 -48.37 8.76 -10.99
N TRP A 641 -48.07 10.06 -10.98
CA TRP A 641 -47.03 10.68 -11.80
C TRP A 641 -45.81 11.06 -10.96
N PHE A 642 -44.95 10.08 -10.67
CA PHE A 642 -43.68 10.34 -10.00
C PHE A 642 -42.66 11.00 -10.94
N LEU A 643 -41.96 12.01 -10.45
CA LEU A 643 -40.74 12.51 -11.10
C LEU A 643 -39.67 11.42 -11.13
N GLU A 644 -38.81 11.45 -12.15
CA GLU A 644 -37.73 10.49 -12.29
C GLU A 644 -36.67 10.64 -11.18
N GLU A 645 -36.51 9.59 -10.38
CA GLU A 645 -35.54 9.56 -9.30
C GLU A 645 -34.14 9.25 -9.84
N ARG A 646 -33.31 10.28 -9.90
CA ARG A 646 -31.92 10.14 -10.36
C ARG A 646 -31.03 9.46 -9.31
N TRP A 647 -30.15 8.59 -9.80
CA TRP A 647 -29.13 7.86 -9.04
C TRP A 647 -27.85 8.69 -8.84
N GLU A 648 -28.04 9.95 -8.43
CA GLU A 648 -26.99 10.89 -8.05
C GLU A 648 -27.35 11.54 -6.71
N ASP A 649 -26.34 11.90 -5.92
CA ASP A 649 -26.53 12.70 -4.71
C ASP A 649 -25.52 13.84 -4.61
N GLU A 650 -25.89 14.82 -3.81
CA GLU A 650 -25.14 16.05 -3.54
C GLU A 650 -24.36 15.90 -2.23
N VAL A 651 -23.05 16.19 -2.24
CA VAL A 651 -22.18 16.20 -1.05
C VAL A 651 -22.62 17.32 -0.10
N VAL A 652 -22.78 17.03 1.20
CA VAL A 652 -23.19 18.02 2.22
C VAL A 652 -22.25 18.16 3.41
N SER A 653 -21.43 17.13 3.73
CA SER A 653 -20.30 17.28 4.65
C SER A 653 -19.09 16.46 4.21
N LEU A 654 -17.91 16.94 4.59
CA LEU A 654 -16.62 16.28 4.44
C LEU A 654 -15.89 16.43 5.78
N GLU A 655 -15.79 15.33 6.51
CA GLU A 655 -15.15 15.21 7.82
C GLU A 655 -13.75 14.60 7.61
N TYR A 656 -12.69 15.27 8.07
CA TYR A 656 -11.31 14.80 7.89
C TYR A 656 -10.77 14.09 9.13
N GLY A 657 -10.09 12.96 8.95
CA GLY A 657 -9.60 12.14 10.06
C GLY A 657 -8.38 11.29 9.71
N ARG A 658 -8.13 10.29 10.57
CA ARG A 658 -7.20 9.18 10.34
C ARG A 658 -7.85 7.90 10.81
N SER A 659 -7.54 6.80 10.15
CA SER A 659 -7.88 5.45 10.58
C SER A 659 -6.97 4.49 9.85
N ASP A 660 -7.00 3.21 10.19
CA ASP A 660 -6.53 2.21 9.24
C ASP A 660 -7.34 2.33 7.94
N VAL A 661 -6.77 1.89 6.81
CA VAL A 661 -7.43 1.90 5.51
C VAL A 661 -7.14 0.59 4.76
N TYR A 662 -8.12 0.06 4.04
CA TYR A 662 -8.19 -1.30 3.55
C TYR A 662 -8.82 -1.25 2.15
N ASP A 663 -8.24 -1.90 1.16
CA ASP A 663 -8.69 -1.82 -0.23
C ASP A 663 -8.95 -3.22 -0.78
N ILE A 664 -9.78 -3.32 -1.80
CA ILE A 664 -10.01 -4.55 -2.54
C ILE A 664 -9.99 -4.25 -4.02
N SER A 665 -9.71 -5.30 -4.76
CA SER A 665 -10.11 -5.36 -6.15
C SER A 665 -10.82 -6.69 -6.43
N VAL A 666 -11.47 -6.70 -7.57
CA VAL A 666 -12.86 -7.15 -7.85
C VAL A 666 -12.89 -7.35 -9.37
N ALA A 667 -13.69 -8.23 -10.06
CA ALA A 667 -13.65 -8.71 -11.49
C ALA A 667 -14.37 -7.94 -12.68
N GLU A 668 -13.83 -7.98 -13.91
CA GLU A 668 -14.32 -7.43 -15.22
C GLU A 668 -14.64 -5.90 -15.42
N THR A 669 -14.22 -4.94 -14.57
CA THR A 669 -14.75 -3.52 -14.51
C THR A 669 -14.05 -2.37 -13.67
N HIS A 670 -12.95 -2.61 -12.92
CA HIS A 670 -12.24 -1.83 -11.86
C HIS A 670 -12.99 -1.10 -10.74
N ARG A 671 -14.20 -1.51 -10.40
CA ARG A 671 -15.05 -0.70 -9.52
C ARG A 671 -15.88 -1.57 -8.58
N TYR A 672 -16.29 -0.99 -7.46
CA TYR A 672 -17.13 -1.66 -6.46
C TYR A 672 -18.03 -0.71 -5.70
N ALA A 673 -19.21 -1.21 -5.33
CA ALA A 673 -20.27 -0.49 -4.65
C ALA A 673 -20.04 -0.51 -3.12
N ALA A 674 -19.48 0.58 -2.58
CA ALA A 674 -19.17 0.73 -1.15
C ALA A 674 -19.80 2.01 -0.56
N GLY A 675 -20.48 1.89 0.59
CA GLY A 675 -21.12 3.02 1.28
C GLY A 675 -22.25 3.73 0.51
N GLY A 676 -22.64 3.19 -0.67
CA GLY A 676 -23.56 3.82 -1.62
C GLY A 676 -22.89 4.42 -2.87
N PHE A 677 -21.57 4.29 -3.04
CA PHE A 677 -20.76 4.93 -4.09
C PHE A 677 -19.92 3.91 -4.87
N ILE A 678 -19.27 4.34 -5.96
CA ILE A 678 -18.51 3.51 -6.91
C ILE A 678 -17.04 4.00 -7.00
N ASN A 679 -16.05 3.13 -7.24
CA ASN A 679 -14.58 3.29 -6.96
C ASN A 679 -13.64 2.96 -8.17
N HIS A 680 -12.35 3.41 -8.27
CA HIS A 680 -11.41 3.11 -9.41
C HIS A 680 -9.90 3.48 -9.26
N ASN A 681 -8.99 2.72 -9.91
CA ASN A 681 -7.51 2.82 -9.85
C ASN A 681 -6.76 3.33 -11.14
N SER A 682 -5.89 4.36 -10.98
CA SER A 682 -4.60 4.63 -11.70
C SER A 682 -4.46 4.85 -13.27
N TYR A 683 -3.22 4.92 -13.87
CA TYR A 683 -2.82 5.59 -15.18
C TYR A 683 -1.69 4.87 -16.00
N TRP A 684 -1.11 5.49 -17.05
CA TRP A 684 -0.07 5.02 -18.02
C TRP A 684 -0.06 3.54 -18.48
N HIS A 685 0.40 2.54 -17.71
CA HIS A 685 0.10 1.14 -18.09
C HIS A 685 -1.42 0.91 -18.08
N SER A 686 -2.17 1.58 -17.21
CA SER A 686 -3.63 1.81 -17.31
C SER A 686 -4.05 2.55 -18.58
N THR A 687 -3.31 3.57 -19.02
CA THR A 687 -3.67 4.29 -20.26
C THR A 687 -3.63 3.34 -21.47
N ILE A 688 -2.61 2.49 -21.58
CA ILE A 688 -2.50 1.49 -22.65
C ILE A 688 -3.53 0.37 -22.46
N MET A 689 -3.63 -0.17 -21.25
CA MET A 689 -4.50 -1.30 -20.91
C MET A 689 -5.98 -0.93 -21.02
N THR A 690 -6.46 0.06 -20.24
CA THR A 690 -7.89 0.45 -20.17
C THR A 690 -8.42 1.17 -21.41
N GLN A 691 -7.56 1.64 -22.33
CA GLN A 691 -8.01 2.31 -23.56
C GLN A 691 -7.81 1.46 -24.83
N ARG A 692 -6.92 0.45 -24.85
CA ARG A 692 -6.54 -0.27 -26.10
C ARG A 692 -6.19 -1.75 -25.97
N ALA A 693 -5.51 -2.18 -24.91
CA ALA A 693 -4.87 -3.51 -24.85
C ALA A 693 -5.68 -4.60 -24.11
N LEU A 694 -6.59 -4.20 -23.23
CA LEU A 694 -7.52 -5.10 -22.56
C LEU A 694 -8.74 -5.42 -23.44
N THR A 695 -9.25 -6.64 -23.30
CA THR A 695 -10.66 -6.96 -23.60
C THR A 695 -11.51 -6.88 -22.35
N ASP A 696 -12.82 -6.71 -22.49
CA ASP A 696 -13.76 -6.53 -21.38
C ASP A 696 -13.64 -7.62 -20.28
N SER A 697 -13.41 -8.86 -20.70
CA SER A 697 -13.19 -10.03 -19.82
C SER A 697 -11.89 -9.98 -19.02
N GLU A 698 -10.84 -9.37 -19.58
CA GLU A 698 -9.53 -9.22 -18.95
C GLU A 698 -9.49 -8.02 -18.02
N LEU A 699 -10.53 -7.17 -18.03
CA LEU A 699 -10.41 -5.80 -17.55
C LEU A 699 -9.87 -5.78 -16.14
N ILE A 700 -10.47 -6.52 -15.17
CA ILE A 700 -10.01 -6.42 -13.79
C ILE A 700 -8.62 -6.96 -13.53
N ASP A 701 -8.23 -8.15 -14.02
CA ASP A 701 -7.01 -8.83 -13.57
C ASP A 701 -5.79 -7.89 -13.60
N PHE A 702 -5.79 -6.94 -14.54
CA PHE A 702 -4.86 -5.81 -14.69
C PHE A 702 -4.84 -4.79 -13.52
N ALA A 703 -5.99 -4.32 -13.04
CA ALA A 703 -6.10 -3.37 -11.92
C ALA A 703 -6.84 -3.86 -10.70
N ASP A 704 -6.80 -5.17 -10.55
CA ASP A 704 -6.41 -5.80 -9.32
C ASP A 704 -4.93 -5.53 -8.97
N HIS A 705 -4.01 -6.07 -9.77
CA HIS A 705 -2.55 -5.91 -9.62
C HIS A 705 -2.08 -4.45 -9.51
N HIS A 706 -2.69 -3.53 -10.25
CA HIS A 706 -2.48 -2.08 -10.14
C HIS A 706 -2.50 -1.64 -8.68
N SER A 707 -3.61 -1.89 -7.96
CA SER A 707 -3.95 -1.35 -6.63
C SER A 707 -2.85 -1.49 -5.58
N GLY A 708 -2.20 -2.65 -5.53
CA GLY A 708 -1.33 -3.06 -4.42
C GLY A 708 0.01 -2.34 -4.39
N THR A 709 0.53 -1.99 -5.57
CA THR A 709 1.86 -1.41 -5.80
C THR A 709 2.06 -0.02 -5.13
N LEU A 710 1.02 0.53 -4.48
CA LEU A 710 0.67 1.95 -4.60
C LEU A 710 0.34 2.70 -3.31
N ALA A 711 0.30 2.02 -2.19
CA ALA A 711 -0.09 2.60 -0.90
C ALA A 711 0.88 3.69 -0.41
N MET A 712 0.47 4.53 0.54
CA MET A 712 1.40 5.37 1.31
C MET A 712 1.19 5.13 2.80
N THR A 713 2.30 5.06 3.54
CA THR A 713 2.31 4.74 4.98
C THR A 713 2.76 5.97 5.77
N PRO A 714 2.19 6.27 6.94
CA PRO A 714 2.60 7.44 7.73
C PRO A 714 4.12 7.50 7.97
N GLY A 715 4.71 8.68 7.75
CA GLY A 715 6.16 8.89 7.87
C GLY A 715 7.01 8.39 6.69
N ARG A 716 6.45 7.63 5.73
CA ARG A 716 7.14 7.23 4.49
C ARG A 716 6.34 7.66 3.25
N ILE A 717 6.94 8.51 2.43
CA ILE A 717 6.39 8.86 1.11
C ILE A 717 6.66 7.69 0.17
N ASN A 718 5.65 7.24 -0.58
CA ASN A 718 5.83 6.22 -1.62
C ASN A 718 6.18 6.93 -2.94
N PRO A 719 7.36 6.67 -3.54
CA PRO A 719 7.71 7.12 -4.89
C PRO A 719 6.57 6.87 -5.88
N TYR A 720 5.99 5.67 -5.82
CA TYR A 720 4.91 5.24 -6.69
C TYR A 720 3.67 6.14 -6.53
N LYS A 721 3.27 6.57 -5.34
CA LYS A 721 2.07 7.42 -5.22
C LYS A 721 2.31 8.89 -5.61
N VAL A 722 3.56 9.36 -5.56
CA VAL A 722 3.94 10.73 -5.95
C VAL A 722 4.07 10.88 -7.46
N GLY A 723 4.68 9.92 -8.15
CA GLY A 723 4.86 9.95 -9.60
C GLY A 723 3.57 10.18 -10.39
N ILE A 724 2.48 9.47 -10.04
CA ILE A 724 1.25 9.54 -10.86
C ILE A 724 0.60 10.90 -10.79
N GLU A 725 0.48 11.42 -9.57
CA GLU A 725 -0.32 12.61 -9.36
C GLU A 725 0.48 13.80 -9.86
N LEU A 726 1.82 13.73 -9.95
CA LEU A 726 2.67 14.70 -10.67
C LEU A 726 2.49 14.60 -12.19
N PHE A 727 2.61 13.42 -12.81
CA PHE A 727 2.39 13.31 -14.27
C PHE A 727 0.97 13.69 -14.70
N ARG A 728 -0.04 13.35 -13.89
CA ARG A 728 -1.44 13.82 -14.08
C ARG A 728 -1.59 15.32 -13.88
N GLU A 729 -0.93 15.91 -12.87
CA GLU A 729 -0.92 17.36 -12.65
C GLU A 729 -0.28 18.10 -13.84
N ILE A 730 0.81 17.56 -14.39
CA ILE A 730 1.48 18.08 -15.59
C ILE A 730 0.52 18.01 -16.80
N GLU A 731 -0.17 16.88 -17.03
CA GLU A 731 -1.15 16.79 -18.12
C GLU A 731 -2.28 17.83 -17.95
N ASP A 732 -2.88 17.93 -16.76
CA ASP A 732 -3.99 18.86 -16.50
C ASP A 732 -3.57 20.33 -16.61
N ARG A 733 -2.43 20.71 -16.00
CA ARG A 733 -1.92 22.08 -16.02
C ARG A 733 -1.54 22.53 -17.41
N TRP A 734 -0.86 21.71 -18.21
CA TRP A 734 -0.50 22.10 -19.58
C TRP A 734 -1.65 22.00 -20.58
N ASN A 735 -2.64 21.12 -20.34
CA ASN A 735 -3.89 21.14 -21.10
C ASN A 735 -4.69 22.44 -20.85
N LYS A 736 -4.73 22.92 -19.60
CA LYS A 736 -5.53 24.11 -19.18
C LYS A 736 -4.75 25.43 -19.20
N GLY A 737 -3.44 25.41 -19.49
CA GLY A 737 -2.59 26.60 -19.49
C GLY A 737 -2.31 27.20 -18.10
N LYS A 738 -2.29 26.37 -17.05
CA LYS A 738 -2.02 26.77 -15.65
C LYS A 738 -0.52 26.82 -15.34
N PHE A 739 0.19 27.67 -16.07
CA PHE A 739 1.63 27.87 -15.94
C PHE A 739 2.02 29.27 -16.44
N GLY A 740 3.09 29.82 -15.87
CA GLY A 740 3.68 31.09 -16.29
C GLY A 740 2.96 32.30 -15.71
N LYS A 741 3.60 33.47 -15.89
CA LYS A 741 3.35 34.70 -15.15
C LYS A 741 1.87 35.08 -15.01
N ASP A 742 1.08 35.01 -16.09
CA ASP A 742 -0.36 35.31 -16.06
C ASP A 742 -1.13 34.48 -15.00
N TYR A 743 -0.78 33.19 -14.86
CA TYR A 743 -1.37 32.30 -13.86
C TYR A 743 -0.73 32.54 -12.50
N ASP A 744 0.61 32.67 -12.43
CA ASP A 744 1.33 32.73 -11.17
C ASP A 744 0.98 34.03 -10.39
N ASP A 745 1.05 35.20 -11.05
CA ASP A 745 0.72 36.53 -10.50
C ASP A 745 -0.80 36.75 -10.25
N CYS A 746 -1.66 35.79 -10.59
CA CYS A 746 -3.11 35.94 -10.43
C CYS A 746 -3.54 35.75 -8.95
N ASP A 747 -3.60 36.83 -8.18
CA ASP A 747 -4.11 36.82 -6.80
C ASP A 747 -5.60 36.45 -6.67
N ASP A 748 -6.37 36.53 -7.77
CA ASP A 748 -7.78 36.11 -7.76
C ASP A 748 -7.92 34.57 -7.73
N LEU A 749 -8.29 34.08 -6.55
CA LEU A 749 -8.59 32.68 -6.25
C LEU A 749 -9.85 32.15 -6.96
N GLU A 750 -10.73 32.97 -7.53
CA GLU A 750 -11.80 32.53 -8.44
C GLU A 750 -11.27 32.35 -9.86
N ALA A 751 -10.54 33.32 -10.40
CA ALA A 751 -9.90 33.21 -11.72
C ALA A 751 -8.95 32.00 -11.82
N LYS A 752 -8.05 31.78 -10.84
CA LYS A 752 -7.20 30.58 -10.77
C LYS A 752 -7.99 29.26 -10.80
N LYS A 753 -9.17 29.21 -10.18
CA LYS A 753 -10.04 28.01 -10.15
C LYS A 753 -10.78 27.77 -11.47
N ARG A 754 -11.17 28.83 -12.18
CA ARG A 754 -11.86 28.77 -13.49
C ARG A 754 -10.89 28.71 -14.69
N TRP A 755 -9.58 28.69 -14.44
CA TRP A 755 -8.54 28.76 -15.45
C TRP A 755 -8.49 27.53 -16.35
N ASP A 756 -8.98 27.70 -17.58
CA ASP A 756 -8.87 26.74 -18.68
C ASP A 756 -8.70 27.49 -20.02
N ARG A 757 -7.44 27.56 -20.49
CA ARG A 757 -7.06 28.11 -21.81
C ARG A 757 -7.16 27.07 -22.93
N LYS A 758 -7.54 25.80 -22.65
CA LYS A 758 -7.73 24.71 -23.63
C LYS A 758 -6.58 24.51 -24.62
N LEU A 759 -5.35 24.63 -24.14
CA LEU A 759 -4.13 24.57 -24.97
C LEU A 759 -3.79 23.13 -25.42
N GLY A 760 -4.23 22.10 -24.69
CA GLY A 760 -3.99 20.70 -25.05
C GLY A 760 -2.54 20.21 -24.96
N LEU A 761 -1.63 21.01 -24.37
CA LEU A 761 -0.18 20.76 -24.37
C LEU A 761 0.27 19.70 -23.35
N GLY A 762 -0.64 19.09 -22.59
CA GLY A 762 -0.34 18.19 -21.47
C GLY A 762 0.59 17.03 -21.85
N ARG A 763 0.28 16.34 -22.96
CA ARG A 763 1.08 15.19 -23.42
C ARG A 763 2.46 15.58 -23.93
N GLN A 764 2.56 16.71 -24.63
CA GLN A 764 3.84 17.29 -25.02
C GLN A 764 4.70 17.59 -23.80
N LYS A 765 4.10 18.16 -22.74
CA LYS A 765 4.84 18.44 -21.49
C LYS A 765 5.26 17.17 -20.76
N ILE A 766 4.42 16.12 -20.70
CA ILE A 766 4.83 14.84 -20.11
C ILE A 766 6.10 14.30 -20.80
N PHE A 767 6.17 14.31 -22.13
CA PHE A 767 7.34 13.81 -22.86
C PHE A 767 8.58 14.72 -22.73
N GLU A 768 8.40 16.04 -22.60
CA GLU A 768 9.47 16.98 -22.24
C GLU A 768 10.02 16.70 -20.83
N VAL A 769 9.12 16.50 -19.86
CA VAL A 769 9.48 16.27 -18.45
C VAL A 769 10.16 14.90 -18.26
N ARG A 770 9.62 13.85 -18.88
CA ARG A 770 10.24 12.53 -19.01
C ARG A 770 11.67 12.62 -19.56
N LYS A 771 11.94 13.52 -20.51
CA LYS A 771 13.23 13.63 -21.18
C LYS A 771 14.32 14.27 -20.32
N ILE A 772 14.00 15.28 -19.51
CA ILE A 772 15.03 16.16 -18.90
C ILE A 772 15.25 15.86 -17.41
N TYR A 773 14.19 15.51 -16.68
CA TYR A 773 14.21 15.54 -15.21
C TYR A 773 14.64 14.20 -14.59
N ASN A 774 15.15 14.27 -13.36
CA ASN A 774 15.26 13.16 -12.40
C ASN A 774 14.32 13.42 -11.22
N ASP A 775 14.19 12.49 -10.27
CA ASP A 775 13.22 12.63 -9.16
C ASP A 775 13.37 13.95 -8.40
N VAL A 776 14.62 14.31 -8.07
CA VAL A 776 14.94 15.56 -7.35
C VAL A 776 14.45 16.78 -8.13
N THR A 777 14.80 16.90 -9.41
CA THR A 777 14.39 18.06 -10.22
C THR A 777 12.91 18.03 -10.64
N PHE A 778 12.31 16.84 -10.79
CA PHE A 778 10.91 16.63 -11.11
C PHE A 778 10.01 17.04 -9.96
N ILE A 779 10.35 16.58 -8.75
CA ILE A 779 9.74 17.06 -7.51
C ILE A 779 10.01 18.56 -7.36
N ASP A 780 11.22 19.05 -7.62
CA ASP A 780 11.49 20.49 -7.45
C ASP A 780 10.66 21.38 -8.39
N ALA A 781 10.53 21.03 -9.67
CA ALA A 781 9.80 21.84 -10.64
C ALA A 781 8.27 21.67 -10.59
N PHE A 782 7.74 20.51 -10.17
CA PHE A 782 6.31 20.19 -10.30
C PHE A 782 5.57 19.92 -8.98
N MET A 783 6.26 19.71 -7.86
CA MET A 783 5.65 19.67 -6.51
C MET A 783 5.40 21.11 -6.01
N THR A 784 4.24 21.67 -6.38
CA THR A 784 3.81 23.01 -5.93
C THR A 784 3.13 22.98 -4.56
N GLU A 785 2.84 24.17 -4.02
CA GLU A 785 2.02 24.36 -2.83
C GLU A 785 0.66 23.66 -2.97
N GLU A 786 -0.07 23.90 -4.08
CA GLU A 786 -1.38 23.30 -4.32
C GLU A 786 -1.30 21.77 -4.46
N PHE A 787 -0.19 21.23 -4.98
CA PHE A 787 0.05 19.78 -5.04
C PHE A 787 0.27 19.19 -3.64
N CYS A 788 1.08 19.84 -2.80
CA CYS A 788 1.31 19.45 -1.41
C CYS A 788 0.03 19.46 -0.58
N GLU A 789 -0.80 20.50 -0.74
CA GLU A 789 -2.13 20.60 -0.13
C GLU A 789 -3.08 19.51 -0.65
N ARG A 790 -3.14 19.32 -1.98
CA ARG A 790 -3.97 18.31 -2.65
C ARG A 790 -3.63 16.89 -2.24
N LEU A 791 -2.37 16.58 -1.94
CA LEU A 791 -1.95 15.27 -1.45
C LEU A 791 -1.90 15.16 0.09
N LYS A 792 -2.01 16.28 0.81
CA LYS A 792 -1.91 16.40 2.28
C LYS A 792 -0.57 15.89 2.82
N LEU A 793 0.52 16.30 2.17
CA LEU A 793 1.89 15.94 2.53
C LEU A 793 2.37 16.86 3.67
N TYR A 794 2.92 16.28 4.74
CA TYR A 794 3.32 16.98 5.97
C TYR A 794 4.65 16.45 6.53
N VAL A 795 5.35 17.26 7.35
CA VAL A 795 6.60 16.88 8.01
C VAL A 795 6.28 16.19 9.35
N TYR A 796 6.66 14.92 9.50
CA TYR A 796 6.44 14.12 10.71
C TYR A 796 7.72 13.89 11.51
N GLY A 797 7.67 14.09 12.83
CA GLY A 797 8.74 13.74 13.79
C GLY A 797 8.19 12.91 14.94
N HIS A 798 9.03 12.50 15.89
CA HIS A 798 8.59 11.70 17.04
C HIS A 798 8.48 12.55 18.31
N ASP A 799 7.40 12.37 19.07
CA ASP A 799 7.29 12.92 20.42
C ASP A 799 8.25 12.18 21.36
N THR A 800 9.22 12.90 21.93
CA THR A 800 10.25 12.38 22.82
C THR A 800 9.72 11.79 24.13
N ARG A 801 8.44 12.02 24.48
CA ARG A 801 7.77 11.40 25.64
C ARG A 801 6.91 10.17 25.32
N THR A 802 6.52 9.93 24.07
CA THR A 802 5.58 8.85 23.73
C THR A 802 5.97 7.99 22.53
N GLY A 803 7.03 8.36 21.80
CA GLY A 803 7.46 7.66 20.59
C GLY A 803 6.49 7.78 19.40
N ARG A 804 5.40 8.53 19.53
CA ARG A 804 4.36 8.64 18.50
C ARG A 804 4.74 9.65 17.41
N PRO A 805 4.39 9.39 16.13
CA PRO A 805 4.59 10.35 15.07
C PRO A 805 3.64 11.56 15.23
N VAL A 806 4.22 12.76 15.29
CA VAL A 806 3.54 14.05 15.39
C VAL A 806 3.89 14.93 14.20
N ILE A 807 2.96 15.79 13.77
CA ILE A 807 3.22 16.75 12.68
C ILE A 807 4.09 17.89 13.24
N VAL A 808 5.34 17.95 12.79
CA VAL A 808 6.32 18.99 13.13
C VAL A 808 6.15 20.23 12.25
N SER A 809 5.72 20.05 10.99
CA SER A 809 5.37 21.20 10.13
C SER A 809 4.36 20.85 9.04
N ARG A 810 3.61 21.87 8.63
CA ARG A 810 2.69 21.87 7.47
C ARG A 810 3.15 22.81 6.35
N ASP A 811 4.27 23.47 6.52
CA ASP A 811 4.92 24.32 5.52
C ASP A 811 5.35 23.46 4.33
N TRP A 812 4.74 23.68 3.16
CA TRP A 812 4.99 22.85 1.97
C TRP A 812 6.46 22.89 1.53
N ARG A 813 7.17 23.99 1.82
CA ARG A 813 8.60 24.13 1.52
C ARG A 813 9.39 23.14 2.35
N LYS A 814 9.11 23.03 3.65
CA LYS A 814 9.75 22.05 4.55
C LYS A 814 9.37 20.60 4.25
N VAL A 815 8.17 20.37 3.71
CA VAL A 815 7.75 19.05 3.20
C VAL A 815 8.57 18.66 1.98
N LYS A 816 8.69 19.59 1.03
CA LYS A 816 9.44 19.44 -0.22
C LYS A 816 10.94 19.31 0.04
N GLU A 817 11.54 20.23 0.81
CA GLU A 817 12.92 20.19 1.28
C GLU A 817 13.27 18.83 1.89
N ARG A 818 12.43 18.27 2.76
CA ARG A 818 12.69 16.96 3.37
C ARG A 818 12.57 15.79 2.39
N LEU A 819 11.63 15.84 1.44
CA LEU A 819 11.52 14.83 0.38
C LEU A 819 12.72 14.90 -0.57
N LEU A 820 13.08 16.10 -1.03
CA LEU A 820 14.27 16.37 -1.83
C LEU A 820 15.54 15.89 -1.10
N PHE A 821 15.71 16.23 0.17
CA PHE A 821 16.84 15.77 1.00
C PHE A 821 16.94 14.24 1.07
N SER A 822 15.80 13.53 1.19
CA SER A 822 15.80 12.05 1.18
C SER A 822 16.08 11.40 -0.18
N LEU A 823 16.11 12.19 -1.26
CA LEU A 823 16.40 11.74 -2.63
C LEU A 823 17.75 12.27 -3.15
N THR A 824 18.23 13.40 -2.62
CA THR A 824 19.59 13.92 -2.82
C THR A 824 20.59 12.86 -2.42
N ASN A 825 21.47 12.48 -3.34
CA ASN A 825 22.44 11.40 -3.16
C ASN A 825 21.80 10.09 -2.63
N LEU A 826 20.54 9.81 -3.01
CA LEU A 826 19.75 8.66 -2.56
C LEU A 826 19.57 8.57 -1.03
N GLY A 827 19.68 9.70 -0.32
CA GLY A 827 19.69 9.75 1.15
C GLY A 827 20.98 9.21 1.79
N GLN A 828 22.03 8.98 1.02
CA GLN A 828 23.33 8.49 1.48
C GLN A 828 24.30 9.65 1.76
N PRO A 829 25.18 9.55 2.78
CA PRO A 829 26.14 10.60 3.12
C PRO A 829 27.06 10.99 1.96
N ILE A 830 27.25 12.29 1.73
CA ILE A 830 28.19 12.79 0.71
C ILE A 830 29.58 12.91 1.35
N VAL A 831 30.50 12.02 0.95
CA VAL A 831 31.89 11.99 1.44
C VAL A 831 32.84 12.41 0.31
N HIS A 832 33.84 13.22 0.62
CA HIS A 832 34.88 13.65 -0.32
C HIS A 832 36.27 13.25 0.20
N VAL A 833 37.19 12.88 -0.68
CA VAL A 833 38.63 12.85 -0.37
C VAL A 833 39.14 14.29 -0.35
N VAL A 834 39.80 14.69 0.74
CA VAL A 834 40.36 16.04 0.90
C VAL A 834 41.89 16.04 0.85
N ASP A 835 42.54 14.99 1.36
CA ASP A 835 43.99 14.85 1.37
C ASP A 835 44.34 13.34 1.42
N ALA A 836 45.22 12.85 0.54
CA ALA A 836 45.74 11.48 0.58
C ALA A 836 47.23 11.41 1.00
N ASN A 837 47.73 12.52 1.55
CA ASN A 837 49.00 12.62 2.25
C ASN A 837 48.81 13.31 3.61
N TYR A 838 47.71 12.99 4.31
CA TYR A 838 47.37 13.62 5.59
C TYR A 838 48.51 13.49 6.61
N GLY A 839 48.78 14.57 7.34
CA GLY A 839 49.93 14.70 8.24
C GLY A 839 51.31 14.58 7.56
N ASN A 840 51.39 14.60 6.22
CA ASN A 840 52.54 14.16 5.43
C ASN A 840 52.96 12.69 5.70
N ARG A 841 51.97 11.81 5.98
CA ARG A 841 52.17 10.37 6.26
C ARG A 841 51.64 9.44 5.17
N GLY A 842 51.06 9.96 4.09
CA GLY A 842 50.37 9.14 3.08
C GLY A 842 49.05 8.55 3.59
N GLU A 843 48.45 9.14 4.62
CA GLU A 843 47.18 8.71 5.19
C GLU A 843 46.01 9.34 4.41
N LEU A 844 44.91 8.62 4.27
CA LEU A 844 43.73 9.09 3.54
C LEU A 844 42.80 9.85 4.49
N TYR A 845 42.53 11.11 4.21
CA TYR A 845 41.65 11.97 4.97
C TYR A 845 40.46 12.40 4.12
N LEU A 846 39.29 11.87 4.51
CA LEU A 846 38.00 12.14 3.92
C LEU A 846 37.21 13.13 4.79
N ARG A 847 36.30 13.87 4.17
CA ARG A 847 35.36 14.77 4.83
C ARG A 847 33.93 14.44 4.43
N HIS A 848 33.12 14.11 5.42
CA HIS A 848 31.67 14.07 5.27
C HIS A 848 31.13 15.51 5.18
N ARG A 849 30.39 15.81 4.11
CA ARG A 849 29.60 17.04 3.97
C ARG A 849 28.34 16.89 4.82
N TYR A 850 28.44 17.27 6.08
CA TYR A 850 27.31 17.24 7.03
C TYR A 850 26.23 18.25 6.63
N GLU A 851 25.02 17.76 6.37
CA GLU A 851 23.83 18.55 6.05
C GLU A 851 22.71 18.33 7.07
N GLY A 852 23.06 18.27 8.37
CA GLY A 852 22.10 18.11 9.47
C GLY A 852 21.82 16.66 9.88
N MET A 853 22.55 15.68 9.32
CA MET A 853 22.50 14.27 9.71
C MET A 853 23.93 13.76 9.95
N PRO A 854 24.25 13.17 11.12
CA PRO A 854 25.56 12.58 11.39
C PRO A 854 25.73 11.22 10.68
N LEU A 855 26.97 10.73 10.58
CA LEU A 855 27.22 9.35 10.12
C LEU A 855 26.76 8.33 11.17
N ASP A 856 26.21 7.21 10.69
CA ASP A 856 26.10 5.97 11.46
C ASP A 856 27.53 5.50 11.82
N ILE A 857 27.89 5.59 13.10
CA ILE A 857 29.28 5.43 13.55
C ILE A 857 29.78 4.00 13.34
N ASP A 858 28.91 2.99 13.51
CA ASP A 858 29.32 1.59 13.39
C ASP A 858 29.46 1.18 11.93
N LYS A 859 28.55 1.64 11.05
CA LYS A 859 28.76 1.49 9.60
C LYS A 859 30.00 2.26 9.15
N ALA A 860 30.22 3.49 9.62
CA ALA A 860 31.40 4.27 9.26
C ALA A 860 32.71 3.60 9.71
N ARG A 861 32.72 2.90 10.85
CA ARG A 861 33.85 2.05 11.27
C ARG A 861 34.13 0.94 10.27
N ASP A 862 33.12 0.17 9.88
CA ASP A 862 33.29 -0.92 8.92
C ASP A 862 33.70 -0.41 7.52
N THR A 863 33.11 0.71 7.06
CA THR A 863 33.57 1.42 5.85
C THR A 863 35.03 1.84 5.94
N LEU A 864 35.52 2.33 7.09
CA LEU A 864 36.93 2.66 7.29
C LEU A 864 37.84 1.42 7.26
N LYS A 865 37.39 0.24 7.71
CA LYS A 865 38.17 -1.01 7.56
C LYS A 865 38.40 -1.35 6.09
N ASN A 866 37.35 -1.22 5.27
CA ASN A 866 37.41 -1.56 3.85
C ASN A 866 38.15 -0.48 3.04
N LEU A 867 38.00 0.81 3.37
CA LEU A 867 38.85 1.88 2.84
C LEU A 867 40.33 1.65 3.19
N HIS A 868 40.65 1.20 4.41
CA HIS A 868 42.02 0.83 4.79
C HIS A 868 42.55 -0.36 3.99
N ARG A 869 41.71 -1.38 3.71
CA ARG A 869 42.09 -2.53 2.88
C ARG A 869 42.54 -2.09 1.48
N LEU A 870 41.82 -1.17 0.85
CA LEU A 870 42.18 -0.62 -0.47
C LEU A 870 43.36 0.38 -0.40
N TRP A 871 43.41 1.25 0.62
CA TRP A 871 44.44 2.28 0.75
C TRP A 871 45.79 1.76 1.32
N ARG A 872 45.77 0.62 2.00
CA ARG A 872 46.91 -0.07 2.64
C ARG A 872 47.68 0.80 3.67
N ARG A 873 47.05 1.86 4.21
CA ARG A 873 47.56 2.84 5.20
C ARG A 873 46.41 3.40 6.03
N PRO A 874 46.66 4.03 7.20
CA PRO A 874 45.62 4.63 8.03
C PRO A 874 44.68 5.57 7.26
N VAL A 875 43.40 5.50 7.61
CA VAL A 875 42.32 6.25 6.99
C VAL A 875 41.50 6.99 8.04
N HIS A 876 41.01 8.16 7.67
CA HIS A 876 40.33 9.10 8.56
C HIS A 876 39.10 9.68 7.87
N VAL A 877 37.97 9.79 8.56
CA VAL A 877 36.84 10.61 8.12
C VAL A 877 36.47 11.65 9.18
N GLU A 878 36.47 12.91 8.77
CA GLU A 878 35.90 14.02 9.52
C GLU A 878 34.38 14.05 9.33
N THR A 879 33.64 14.10 10.43
CA THR A 879 32.18 14.32 10.46
C THR A 879 31.82 15.19 11.66
N MET A 880 30.62 15.78 11.66
CA MET A 880 30.01 16.32 12.88
C MET A 880 29.07 15.28 13.51
N ASP A 881 29.00 15.30 14.83
CA ASP A 881 28.14 14.45 15.67
C ASP A 881 27.91 15.14 17.04
N ASP A 882 26.65 15.31 17.45
CA ASP A 882 26.19 16.27 18.49
C ASP A 882 26.74 17.70 18.30
N ASP A 883 26.63 18.25 17.08
CA ASP A 883 27.18 19.57 16.67
C ASP A 883 28.67 19.78 16.99
N ARG A 884 29.44 18.69 17.11
CA ARG A 884 30.88 18.69 17.39
C ARG A 884 31.63 17.94 16.30
N ALA A 885 32.72 18.53 15.82
CA ALA A 885 33.61 17.89 14.87
C ALA A 885 34.33 16.69 15.53
N ARG A 886 34.30 15.54 14.84
CA ARG A 886 34.94 14.29 15.27
C ARG A 886 35.70 13.70 14.09
N LEU A 887 36.93 13.26 14.36
CA LEU A 887 37.75 12.49 13.44
C LEU A 887 37.64 11.01 13.81
N LEU A 888 36.92 10.24 13.00
CA LEU A 888 36.92 8.78 13.07
C LEU A 888 38.16 8.29 12.30
N SER A 889 38.98 7.47 12.93
CA SER A 889 40.23 6.95 12.36
C SER A 889 40.30 5.44 12.47
N TYR A 890 40.97 4.80 11.51
CA TYR A 890 41.34 3.39 11.57
C TYR A 890 42.77 3.21 11.04
N ASP A 891 43.61 2.49 11.79
CA ASP A 891 45.05 2.34 11.52
C ASP A 891 45.45 0.92 11.04
N GLY A 892 44.45 0.07 10.79
CA GLY A 892 44.64 -1.35 10.46
C GLY A 892 44.50 -2.29 11.65
N ALA A 893 44.41 -1.78 12.90
CA ALA A 893 44.17 -2.57 14.10
C ALA A 893 42.99 -2.03 14.93
N GLU A 894 43.00 -0.73 15.27
CA GLU A 894 42.04 -0.13 16.21
C GLU A 894 41.27 1.06 15.61
N HIS A 895 40.03 1.25 16.06
CA HIS A 895 39.24 2.44 15.75
C HIS A 895 39.43 3.52 16.80
N LYS A 896 39.91 4.69 16.37
CA LYS A 896 40.12 5.85 17.25
C LYS A 896 39.19 7.00 16.87
N THR A 897 38.35 7.42 17.82
CA THR A 897 37.53 8.63 17.71
C THR A 897 38.23 9.78 18.44
N THR A 898 38.62 10.82 17.70
CA THR A 898 39.22 12.04 18.27
C THR A 898 38.24 13.21 18.13
N ARG A 899 38.16 14.11 19.12
CA ARG A 899 37.43 15.38 18.97
C ARG A 899 38.37 16.40 18.33
N LEU A 900 37.84 17.16 17.37
CA LEU A 900 38.54 18.27 16.71
C LEU A 900 38.17 19.60 17.39
#